data_AF-A0AA41U227-F1
#
_entry.id   AF-A0AA41U227-F1
#
_cell.length_a   1.000
_cell.length_b   1.000
_cell.length_c   1.000
_cell.angle_alpha   90.00
_cell.angle_beta   90.00
_cell.angle_gamma   90.00
#
_symmetry.space_group_name_H-M   'P 1'
#
loop_
_entity.id
_entity.type
_entity.pdbx_description
1 polymer ?
#
loop_
_entity_poly.entity_id
_entity_poly.type
_entity_poly.pdbx_seq_one_letter_code
_entity_poly.pdbx_strand_id
1 'polypeptide(L)'
;MASPVRAKSGTAQLRRPGPAGPARFGRRAVGTLTAMVLAVGGLGLLSGPQANAAAPAPLRADLEAIRAAEAQQLYGSPVIRPVDQRKSSIISLGDSEISGEGVGTYEAPTDGPTNWCHRSPQAAIHRTGIPVDLTYNVACSGASSVNIQIGGSKQYADELVQSDSLAIKARNTRLKMILLVAGANDDLQFGPTITDCVTRRVFFQGECYGIYQPVWKARLEALRPKVEQTIRDLRTVMTDAGYANGDYKLVVMGYPTPMSPDVEDNPNFPGWYGGGCLGYLRDMAWGRNEAVPTFAEAQRQAAANTGAMYLDNSRLFDGHEVCTDNTWVRGLWFANLDLFDENTTRQSFHPNERGHIAFASCLTQFYNSGYQNAGCVDPASTGSAVLTEGVKDFRQLRNEATGLCADSYGYSSRNYTPLQLWPCQGGRNQGFWLDPTYQSVHIELSHDRCLDPQGGSRSTGTPIVLWNCNGGDNQRFVLTGGTLRPANAQTLCVTPAGTDPTLGAKLVLAACNGSAAQRYAAEPHQAAVFTELKAGNTGKCLDINAGSMANGTAVLAWDCTGNTNQKWFVNPASGQVHSLKDPNFCLDNRGTTAAGSGVGIWSCKDGVGAYRDNLRFDSVAGALVSRVSGLRVTAPGGGNGAVTQQAANGTSGQTWAPGAAVPLGFSPIPYDAY
;
A
#
# COMPACT_ATOMS: atom_id res chain seq x y z
N MET A 1 -40.44 -26.23 -30.54
CA MET A 1 -41.65 -27.02 -30.20
C MET A 1 -41.71 -27.17 -28.70
N ALA A 2 -42.93 -27.21 -28.17
CA ALA A 2 -43.30 -26.83 -26.82
C ALA A 2 -42.91 -27.84 -25.71
N SER A 3 -42.78 -27.24 -24.51
CA SER A 3 -42.89 -27.79 -23.14
C SER A 3 -43.99 -28.88 -22.95
N PRO A 4 -44.02 -29.68 -21.85
CA PRO A 4 -44.25 -29.11 -20.50
C PRO A 4 -43.66 -29.81 -19.25
N VAL A 5 -43.33 -28.95 -18.29
CA VAL A 5 -43.58 -28.96 -16.82
C VAL A 5 -44.14 -30.25 -16.17
N ARG A 6 -43.46 -30.72 -15.10
CA ARG A 6 -44.15 -31.13 -13.85
C ARG A 6 -43.23 -31.05 -12.62
N ALA A 7 -43.65 -30.25 -11.66
CA ALA A 7 -43.11 -30.16 -10.31
C ALA A 7 -43.56 -31.33 -9.43
N LYS A 8 -42.71 -31.77 -8.49
CA LYS A 8 -43.10 -32.51 -7.28
C LYS A 8 -42.32 -31.99 -6.08
N SER A 9 -43.09 -31.48 -5.12
CA SER A 9 -42.73 -31.10 -3.76
C SER A 9 -42.37 -32.32 -2.91
N GLY A 10 -41.26 -32.24 -2.16
CA GLY A 10 -40.89 -33.20 -1.14
C GLY A 10 -40.36 -32.47 0.10
N THR A 11 -41.21 -32.31 1.10
CA THR A 11 -40.87 -31.87 2.46
C THR A 11 -40.16 -32.99 3.20
N ALA A 12 -38.95 -32.73 3.73
CA ALA A 12 -38.31 -33.59 4.71
C ALA A 12 -37.69 -32.75 5.84
N GLN A 13 -38.10 -33.09 7.06
CA GLN A 13 -37.80 -32.44 8.33
C GLN A 13 -36.32 -32.60 8.72
N LEU A 14 -35.64 -31.49 9.06
CA LEU A 14 -34.32 -31.50 9.68
C LEU A 14 -34.45 -31.48 11.21
N ARG A 15 -34.06 -32.58 11.85
CA ARG A 15 -33.86 -32.69 13.30
C ARG A 15 -32.59 -31.93 13.71
N ARG A 16 -32.72 -31.11 14.75
CA ARG A 16 -31.62 -30.43 15.46
C ARG A 16 -30.81 -31.42 16.31
N PRO A 17 -29.48 -31.34 16.39
CA PRO A 17 -28.71 -31.87 17.51
C PRO A 17 -28.55 -30.79 18.60
N GLY A 18 -28.86 -31.17 19.85
CA GLY A 18 -28.66 -30.33 21.03
C GLY A 18 -27.20 -30.33 21.51
N PRO A 19 -26.77 -29.30 22.26
CA PRO A 19 -25.41 -29.25 22.79
C PRO A 19 -25.27 -30.04 24.11
N ALA A 20 -24.18 -30.79 24.19
CA ALA A 20 -23.71 -31.50 25.36
C ALA A 20 -23.25 -30.54 26.47
N GLY A 21 -23.54 -30.90 27.73
CA GLY A 21 -23.12 -30.15 28.91
C GLY A 21 -21.65 -30.35 29.28
N PRO A 22 -21.06 -29.50 30.14
CA PRO A 22 -19.71 -29.69 30.63
C PRO A 22 -19.68 -30.37 32.00
N ALA A 23 -18.67 -31.23 32.16
CA ALA A 23 -18.31 -31.92 33.40
C ALA A 23 -17.55 -31.00 34.38
N ARG A 24 -17.71 -31.32 35.66
CA ARG A 24 -17.08 -30.68 36.84
C ARG A 24 -15.58 -31.00 36.96
N PHE A 25 -14.80 -30.08 37.53
CA PHE A 25 -13.85 -30.22 38.67
C PHE A 25 -13.14 -28.85 38.81
N GLY A 26 -13.24 -28.10 39.90
CA GLY A 26 -12.47 -28.29 41.13
C GLY A 26 -12.57 -27.02 42.03
N ARG A 27 -12.72 -27.25 43.34
CA ARG A 27 -12.88 -26.24 44.41
C ARG A 27 -11.55 -25.60 44.82
N ARG A 28 -11.57 -24.31 45.16
CA ARG A 28 -10.83 -23.55 46.23
C ARG A 28 -11.02 -22.05 45.92
N ALA A 29 -11.26 -21.09 46.81
CA ALA A 29 -11.53 -21.03 48.23
C ALA A 29 -12.37 -19.74 48.45
N VAL A 30 -13.27 -19.76 49.44
CA VAL A 30 -14.20 -18.66 49.76
C VAL A 30 -13.51 -17.64 50.66
N GLY A 31 -13.48 -16.38 50.23
CA GLY A 31 -13.20 -15.22 51.07
C GLY A 31 -14.49 -14.40 51.22
N THR A 32 -15.01 -14.36 52.45
CA THR A 32 -16.21 -13.66 52.89
C THR A 32 -16.11 -12.14 52.73
N LEU A 33 -17.11 -11.53 52.09
CA LEU A 33 -17.37 -10.09 52.16
C LEU A 33 -18.79 -9.86 52.69
N THR A 34 -18.82 -9.24 53.85
CA THR A 34 -19.97 -8.93 54.69
C THR A 34 -20.88 -7.92 53.98
N ALA A 35 -22.18 -8.25 53.86
CA ALA A 35 -23.19 -7.32 53.39
C ALA A 35 -23.62 -6.38 54.53
N MET A 36 -23.39 -5.06 54.35
CA MET A 36 -24.09 -4.03 55.11
C MET A 36 -25.32 -3.58 54.31
N VAL A 37 -26.49 -3.85 54.87
CA VAL A 37 -27.77 -3.25 54.48
C VAL A 37 -27.83 -1.86 55.09
N LEU A 38 -28.01 -0.82 54.26
CA LEU A 38 -28.39 0.52 54.71
C LEU A 38 -29.61 0.99 53.92
N ALA A 39 -30.53 1.56 54.70
CA ALA A 39 -31.91 1.85 54.37
C ALA A 39 -32.07 2.97 53.34
N VAL A 40 -33.12 2.82 52.53
CA VAL A 40 -33.61 3.79 51.56
C VAL A 40 -34.23 4.99 52.31
N GLY A 41 -33.56 6.14 52.23
CA GLY A 41 -34.11 7.45 52.56
C GLY A 41 -34.05 8.33 51.32
N GLY A 42 -35.20 8.82 50.86
CA GLY A 42 -35.33 9.61 49.65
C GLY A 42 -34.49 10.89 49.69
N LEU A 43 -33.75 11.13 48.61
CA LEU A 43 -33.18 12.43 48.27
C LEU A 43 -33.39 12.67 46.78
N GLY A 44 -33.88 13.86 46.48
CA GLY A 44 -34.22 14.31 45.13
C GLY A 44 -33.04 14.15 44.16
N LEU A 45 -33.40 13.91 42.91
CA LEU A 45 -32.52 13.97 41.75
C LEU A 45 -31.91 15.37 41.66
N LEU A 46 -30.76 15.57 42.30
CA LEU A 46 -29.85 16.66 41.95
C LEU A 46 -29.20 16.26 40.63
N SER A 47 -29.72 16.82 39.55
CA SER A 47 -29.03 16.98 38.29
C SER A 47 -27.62 17.50 38.58
N GLY A 48 -26.60 16.68 38.32
CA GLY A 48 -25.21 17.13 38.35
C GLY A 48 -25.01 18.31 37.39
N PRO A 49 -23.98 19.15 37.59
CA PRO A 49 -23.76 20.29 36.73
C PRO A 49 -23.57 19.79 35.29
N GLN A 50 -24.45 20.21 34.38
CA GLN A 50 -24.09 20.25 32.97
C GLN A 50 -22.80 21.06 32.89
N ALA A 51 -21.72 20.48 32.36
CA ALA A 51 -20.51 21.23 32.07
C ALA A 51 -20.92 22.40 31.17
N ASN A 52 -20.87 23.62 31.69
CA ASN A 52 -21.11 24.83 30.92
C ASN A 52 -20.11 24.82 29.76
N ALA A 53 -20.61 24.62 28.53
CA ALA A 53 -19.79 24.84 27.34
C ALA A 53 -19.20 26.25 27.43
N ALA A 54 -17.86 26.35 27.35
CA ALA A 54 -17.19 27.63 27.42
C ALA A 54 -17.72 28.55 26.31
N ALA A 55 -17.99 29.82 26.65
CA ALA A 55 -18.39 30.79 25.65
C ALA A 55 -17.28 30.92 24.58
N PRO A 56 -17.63 30.96 23.28
CA PRO A 56 -16.63 31.07 22.22
C PRO A 56 -15.74 32.31 22.41
N ALA A 57 -14.44 32.16 22.16
CA ALA A 57 -13.51 33.27 22.13
C ALA A 57 -13.90 34.26 20.99
N PRO A 58 -13.72 35.58 21.20
CA PRO A 58 -14.01 36.58 20.16
C PRO A 58 -13.18 36.36 18.89
N LEU A 59 -13.80 36.56 17.73
CA LEU A 59 -13.08 36.65 16.45
C LEU A 59 -12.49 38.05 16.25
N ARG A 60 -11.53 38.17 15.33
CA ARG A 60 -11.12 39.48 14.78
C ARG A 60 -12.33 40.17 14.15
N ALA A 61 -12.39 41.50 14.24
CA ALA A 61 -13.59 42.27 13.90
C ALA A 61 -14.10 42.07 12.45
N ASP A 62 -13.18 41.87 11.50
CA ASP A 62 -13.51 41.55 10.10
C ASP A 62 -14.14 40.17 9.94
N LEU A 63 -13.59 39.15 10.62
CA LEU A 63 -14.14 37.79 10.62
C LEU A 63 -15.47 37.72 11.36
N GLU A 64 -15.62 38.49 12.44
CA GLU A 64 -16.87 38.60 13.20
C GLU A 64 -17.99 39.24 12.36
N ALA A 65 -17.67 40.23 11.52
CA ALA A 65 -18.63 40.81 10.59
C ALA A 65 -19.14 39.80 9.56
N ILE A 66 -18.23 38.98 8.98
CA ILE A 66 -18.60 37.90 8.05
C ILE A 66 -19.46 36.87 8.77
N ARG A 67 -19.03 36.43 9.96
CA ARG A 67 -19.78 35.47 10.78
C ARG A 67 -21.19 35.97 11.11
N ALA A 68 -21.33 37.23 11.51
CA ALA A 68 -22.62 37.85 11.82
C ALA A 68 -23.56 37.86 10.61
N ALA A 69 -23.04 38.23 9.43
CA ALA A 69 -23.80 38.23 8.19
C ALA A 69 -24.28 36.83 7.81
N GLU A 70 -23.42 35.82 7.92
CA GLU A 70 -23.81 34.41 7.68
C GLU A 70 -24.84 33.90 8.67
N ALA A 71 -24.70 34.22 9.96
CA ALA A 71 -25.69 33.87 10.98
C ALA A 71 -27.06 34.51 10.70
N GLN A 72 -27.05 35.77 10.26
CA GLN A 72 -28.26 36.48 9.85
C GLN A 72 -28.97 35.75 8.69
N GLN A 73 -28.22 35.26 7.70
CA GLN A 73 -28.80 34.49 6.59
C GLN A 73 -29.34 33.12 7.04
N LEU A 74 -28.61 32.42 7.93
CA LEU A 74 -28.99 31.08 8.38
C LEU A 74 -30.18 31.07 9.35
N TYR A 75 -30.30 32.12 10.17
CA TYR A 75 -31.17 32.11 11.35
C TYR A 75 -32.00 33.38 11.55
N GLY A 76 -31.87 34.39 10.69
CA GLY A 76 -32.52 35.69 10.86
C GLY A 76 -31.98 36.55 12.01
N SER A 77 -30.82 36.17 12.59
CA SER A 77 -30.19 36.88 13.71
C SER A 77 -28.66 36.73 13.64
N PRO A 78 -27.88 37.78 13.96
CA PRO A 78 -26.42 37.68 13.96
C PRO A 78 -25.88 36.99 15.24
N VAL A 79 -26.74 36.72 16.22
CA VAL A 79 -26.34 36.18 17.54
C VAL A 79 -25.85 34.74 17.41
N ILE A 80 -24.74 34.43 18.06
CA ILE A 80 -24.23 33.06 18.17
C ILE A 80 -25.21 32.25 19.02
N ARG A 81 -25.82 31.22 18.42
CA ARG A 81 -26.75 30.33 19.11
C ARG A 81 -25.99 29.32 19.99
N PRO A 82 -26.62 28.78 21.06
CA PRO A 82 -26.14 27.58 21.74
C PRO A 82 -25.89 26.43 20.75
N VAL A 83 -24.87 25.60 20.98
CA VAL A 83 -24.40 24.58 20.02
C VAL A 83 -25.52 23.60 19.62
N ASP A 84 -26.39 23.23 20.55
CA ASP A 84 -27.54 22.34 20.34
C ASP A 84 -28.67 22.96 19.49
N GLN A 85 -28.71 24.28 19.36
CA GLN A 85 -29.67 25.02 18.53
C GLN A 85 -29.11 25.42 17.16
N ARG A 86 -27.84 25.11 16.89
CA ARG A 86 -27.22 25.37 15.59
C ARG A 86 -27.60 24.26 14.61
N LYS A 87 -27.82 24.63 13.34
CA LYS A 87 -27.84 23.69 12.22
C LYS A 87 -26.55 22.87 12.22
N SER A 88 -26.66 21.58 12.01
CA SER A 88 -25.54 20.66 11.92
C SER A 88 -24.81 20.76 10.59
N SER A 89 -23.50 20.55 10.60
CA SER A 89 -22.69 20.68 9.39
C SER A 89 -21.47 19.76 9.35
N ILE A 90 -20.92 19.59 8.15
CA ILE A 90 -19.57 19.05 7.90
C ILE A 90 -18.81 20.00 6.97
N ILE A 91 -17.48 19.96 7.04
CA ILE A 91 -16.61 20.85 6.26
C ILE A 91 -15.38 20.13 5.72
N SER A 92 -14.98 20.43 4.48
CA SER A 92 -13.68 20.05 3.91
C SER A 92 -12.74 21.25 3.82
N LEU A 93 -11.50 21.04 4.28
CA LEU A 93 -10.35 21.91 4.13
C LEU A 93 -9.27 21.12 3.39
N GLY A 94 -8.41 21.82 2.65
CA GLY A 94 -7.33 21.19 1.95
C GLY A 94 -7.04 21.79 0.59
N ASP A 95 -6.50 20.95 -0.28
CA ASP A 95 -6.09 21.28 -1.63
C ASP A 95 -7.05 20.76 -2.71
N SER A 96 -6.54 20.71 -3.94
CA SER A 96 -7.23 20.32 -5.17
C SER A 96 -7.80 18.91 -5.17
N GLU A 97 -7.22 18.00 -4.37
CA GLU A 97 -7.67 16.61 -4.28
C GLU A 97 -9.12 16.52 -3.76
N ILE A 98 -9.51 17.43 -2.87
CA ILE A 98 -10.83 17.44 -2.25
C ILE A 98 -11.70 18.65 -2.64
N SER A 99 -11.13 19.66 -3.30
CA SER A 99 -11.86 20.85 -3.72
C SER A 99 -12.88 20.57 -4.83
N GLY A 100 -12.67 19.52 -5.63
CA GLY A 100 -13.48 19.26 -6.82
C GLY A 100 -12.82 19.68 -8.14
N GLU A 101 -11.52 19.95 -8.13
CA GLU A 101 -10.79 20.47 -9.28
C GLU A 101 -10.91 19.58 -10.54
N GLY A 102 -10.86 18.25 -10.38
CA GLY A 102 -10.99 17.34 -11.52
C GLY A 102 -12.42 17.17 -12.05
N VAL A 103 -13.45 17.75 -11.39
CA VAL A 103 -14.85 17.62 -11.83
C VAL A 103 -15.12 18.40 -13.11
N GLY A 104 -14.63 19.65 -13.21
CA GLY A 104 -14.89 20.53 -14.35
C GLY A 104 -16.18 21.36 -14.25
N THR A 105 -16.82 21.42 -13.07
CA THR A 105 -17.91 22.36 -12.77
C THR A 105 -17.62 23.07 -11.45
N TYR A 106 -17.68 24.39 -11.41
CA TYR A 106 -17.20 25.18 -10.27
C TYR A 106 -18.22 26.22 -9.79
N GLU A 107 -18.16 26.50 -8.49
CA GLU A 107 -18.93 27.54 -7.83
C GLU A 107 -18.36 28.92 -8.18
N ALA A 108 -19.22 29.90 -8.47
CA ALA A 108 -18.77 31.28 -8.60
C ALA A 108 -18.35 31.84 -7.22
N PRO A 109 -17.27 32.63 -7.11
CA PRO A 109 -16.37 33.13 -8.16
C PRO A 109 -15.06 32.31 -8.33
N THR A 110 -15.07 31.03 -7.97
CA THR A 110 -13.85 30.22 -7.75
C THR A 110 -13.17 29.69 -9.02
N ASP A 111 -13.67 30.10 -10.18
CA ASP A 111 -13.12 29.81 -11.50
C ASP A 111 -13.11 31.11 -12.33
N GLY A 112 -11.98 31.82 -12.30
CA GLY A 112 -11.82 33.08 -13.01
C GLY A 112 -10.40 33.63 -12.96
N PRO A 113 -10.13 34.75 -13.67
CA PRO A 113 -8.77 35.27 -13.88
C PRO A 113 -8.05 35.69 -12.59
N THR A 114 -8.80 35.94 -11.50
CA THR A 114 -8.28 36.39 -10.21
C THR A 114 -8.45 35.37 -9.09
N ASN A 115 -9.17 34.28 -9.34
CA ASN A 115 -9.46 33.24 -8.35
C ASN A 115 -9.58 31.89 -9.06
N TRP A 116 -8.58 31.03 -8.82
CA TRP A 116 -8.51 29.67 -9.36
C TRP A 116 -8.74 28.61 -8.28
N CYS A 117 -9.40 28.99 -7.20
CA CYS A 117 -9.72 28.13 -6.06
C CYS A 117 -10.81 27.11 -6.41
N HIS A 118 -10.66 26.37 -7.52
CA HIS A 118 -11.69 25.53 -8.11
C HIS A 118 -12.42 24.69 -7.07
N ARG A 119 -13.64 25.11 -6.72
CA ARG A 119 -14.52 24.43 -5.79
C ARG A 119 -15.73 23.93 -6.54
N SER A 120 -15.98 22.62 -6.49
CA SER A 120 -17.09 22.02 -7.21
C SER A 120 -18.29 21.75 -6.30
N PRO A 121 -19.53 22.02 -6.76
CA PRO A 121 -20.73 21.53 -6.08
C PRO A 121 -20.83 19.99 -6.07
N GLN A 122 -20.03 19.29 -6.89
CA GLN A 122 -19.94 17.83 -6.91
C GLN A 122 -18.74 17.29 -6.11
N ALA A 123 -18.06 18.13 -5.32
CA ALA A 123 -17.02 17.67 -4.41
C ALA A 123 -17.57 16.69 -3.36
N ALA A 124 -16.70 15.79 -2.89
CA ALA A 124 -17.11 14.66 -2.05
C ALA A 124 -17.86 15.07 -0.78
N ILE A 125 -17.52 16.21 -0.17
CA ILE A 125 -18.16 16.71 1.05
C ILE A 125 -19.66 16.95 0.88
N HIS A 126 -20.10 17.34 -0.33
CA HIS A 126 -21.51 17.58 -0.66
C HIS A 126 -22.29 16.31 -0.99
N ARG A 127 -21.58 15.18 -1.14
CA ARG A 127 -22.14 13.90 -1.61
C ARG A 127 -22.15 12.81 -0.55
N THR A 128 -21.67 13.10 0.66
CA THR A 128 -21.67 12.12 1.75
C THR A 128 -23.10 11.78 2.18
N GLY A 129 -23.31 10.54 2.65
CA GLY A 129 -24.55 10.12 3.31
C GLY A 129 -24.62 10.48 4.80
N ILE A 130 -23.78 11.40 5.28
CA ILE A 130 -23.75 11.82 6.69
C ILE A 130 -24.91 12.79 6.92
N PRO A 131 -25.82 12.53 7.89
CA PRO A 131 -27.00 13.36 8.08
C PRO A 131 -26.62 14.70 8.71
N VAL A 132 -26.65 15.77 7.92
CA VAL A 132 -26.43 17.16 8.34
C VAL A 132 -27.35 18.11 7.60
N ASP A 133 -27.54 19.30 8.15
CA ASP A 133 -28.33 20.36 7.53
C ASP A 133 -27.54 21.10 6.45
N LEU A 134 -26.22 21.20 6.60
CA LEU A 134 -25.33 22.00 5.76
C LEU A 134 -24.00 21.29 5.49
N THR A 135 -23.42 21.52 4.33
CA THR A 135 -22.10 21.02 3.93
C THR A 135 -21.28 22.20 3.42
N TYR A 136 -19.99 22.26 3.77
CA TYR A 136 -19.10 23.33 3.35
C TYR A 136 -17.85 22.77 2.67
N ASN A 137 -17.50 23.34 1.51
CA ASN A 137 -16.21 23.13 0.88
C ASN A 137 -15.41 24.44 0.92
N VAL A 138 -14.32 24.44 1.66
CA VAL A 138 -13.37 25.57 1.71
C VAL A 138 -11.97 25.14 1.28
N ALA A 139 -11.83 23.90 0.80
CA ALA A 139 -10.61 23.44 0.17
C ALA A 139 -10.37 24.23 -1.12
N CYS A 140 -9.11 24.43 -1.44
CA CYS A 140 -8.71 25.35 -2.48
C CYS A 140 -7.60 24.72 -3.31
N SER A 141 -7.82 24.67 -4.61
CA SER A 141 -6.85 24.20 -5.58
C SER A 141 -5.47 24.82 -5.39
N GLY A 142 -4.41 24.01 -5.33
CA GLY A 142 -3.03 24.47 -5.08
C GLY A 142 -2.72 24.97 -3.66
N ALA A 143 -3.66 24.86 -2.70
CA ALA A 143 -3.39 25.23 -1.32
C ALA A 143 -2.29 24.37 -0.70
N SER A 144 -1.45 24.98 0.12
CA SER A 144 -0.51 24.30 1.00
C SER A 144 -0.87 24.55 2.47
N SER A 145 -0.12 23.98 3.41
CA SER A 145 -0.42 24.12 4.85
C SER A 145 -0.52 25.59 5.31
N VAL A 146 0.24 26.51 4.70
CA VAL A 146 0.19 27.95 5.03
C VAL A 146 -1.15 28.60 4.69
N ASN A 147 -1.92 28.04 3.75
CA ASN A 147 -3.24 28.56 3.40
C ASN A 147 -4.35 28.04 4.34
N ILE A 148 -3.99 27.10 5.21
CA ILE A 148 -4.92 26.44 6.13
C ILE A 148 -4.67 26.90 7.57
N GLN A 149 -3.41 27.01 8.00
CA GLN A 149 -2.98 27.26 9.38
C GLN A 149 -3.45 28.61 9.96
N ILE A 150 -3.51 28.71 11.29
CA ILE A 150 -3.85 29.96 11.99
C ILE A 150 -2.77 31.01 11.68
N GLY A 151 -3.20 32.23 11.32
CA GLY A 151 -2.25 33.30 10.95
C GLY A 151 -1.55 33.07 9.61
N GLY A 152 -2.02 32.10 8.84
CA GLY A 152 -1.57 31.80 7.49
C GLY A 152 -1.90 32.88 6.46
N SER A 153 -1.62 32.58 5.19
CA SER A 153 -1.87 33.49 4.06
C SER A 153 -3.06 33.05 3.21
N LYS A 154 -3.86 34.02 2.80
CA LYS A 154 -4.91 33.80 1.80
C LYS A 154 -4.27 33.38 0.48
N GLN A 155 -4.92 32.48 -0.25
CA GLN A 155 -4.44 32.05 -1.55
C GLN A 155 -4.82 33.04 -2.66
N TYR A 156 -6.02 33.59 -2.59
CA TYR A 156 -6.52 34.66 -3.46
C TYR A 156 -7.09 35.80 -2.61
N ALA A 157 -7.16 37.01 -3.16
CA ALA A 157 -7.53 38.21 -2.40
C ALA A 157 -8.94 38.13 -1.80
N ASP A 158 -9.85 37.50 -2.53
CA ASP A 158 -11.26 37.27 -2.20
C ASP A 158 -11.50 36.01 -1.35
N GLU A 159 -10.46 35.21 -1.10
CA GLU A 159 -10.54 34.05 -0.22
C GLU A 159 -10.19 34.41 1.24
N LEU A 160 -10.59 33.54 2.16
CA LEU A 160 -10.12 33.54 3.54
C LEU A 160 -9.02 32.48 3.71
N VAL A 161 -8.23 32.62 4.78
CA VAL A 161 -7.45 31.47 5.27
C VAL A 161 -8.45 30.39 5.69
N GLN A 162 -8.19 29.12 5.38
CA GLN A 162 -9.20 28.08 5.58
C GLN A 162 -9.52 27.86 7.09
N SER A 163 -8.56 28.10 8.00
CA SER A 163 -8.81 28.13 9.45
C SER A 163 -9.76 29.26 9.86
N ASP A 164 -9.69 30.44 9.24
CA ASP A 164 -10.62 31.54 9.49
C ASP A 164 -12.04 31.15 9.05
N SER A 165 -12.16 30.53 7.87
CA SER A 165 -13.44 29.96 7.42
C SER A 165 -13.98 28.93 8.41
N LEU A 166 -13.15 28.01 8.91
CA LEU A 166 -13.54 27.06 9.94
C LEU A 166 -14.00 27.77 11.22
N ALA A 167 -13.28 28.80 11.67
CA ALA A 167 -13.59 29.55 12.89
C ALA A 167 -14.98 30.22 12.81
N ILE A 168 -15.34 30.73 11.63
CA ILE A 168 -16.66 31.28 11.31
C ILE A 168 -17.72 30.16 11.33
N LYS A 169 -17.51 29.09 10.56
CA LYS A 169 -18.49 28.00 10.43
C LYS A 169 -18.75 27.30 11.76
N ALA A 170 -17.72 27.09 12.58
CA ALA A 170 -17.82 26.45 13.89
C ALA A 170 -18.68 27.27 14.87
N ARG A 171 -18.64 28.60 14.80
CA ARG A 171 -19.48 29.49 15.62
C ARG A 171 -20.92 29.58 15.12
N ASN A 172 -21.16 29.41 13.82
CA ASN A 172 -22.49 29.50 13.22
C ASN A 172 -23.24 28.15 13.13
N THR A 173 -22.53 27.04 13.08
CA THR A 173 -23.10 25.70 12.89
C THR A 173 -22.59 24.75 13.97
N ARG A 174 -23.24 23.59 14.12
CA ARG A 174 -22.74 22.47 14.94
C ARG A 174 -21.96 21.51 14.05
N LEU A 175 -20.64 21.68 14.00
CA LEU A 175 -19.77 20.84 13.18
C LEU A 175 -19.69 19.42 13.72
N LYS A 176 -19.99 18.44 12.86
CA LYS A 176 -19.87 17.01 13.15
C LYS A 176 -18.57 16.40 12.65
N MET A 177 -18.03 16.93 11.54
CA MET A 177 -16.81 16.42 10.92
C MET A 177 -16.05 17.55 10.21
N ILE A 178 -14.74 17.53 10.36
CA ILE A 178 -13.77 18.29 9.60
C ILE A 178 -12.93 17.29 8.80
N LEU A 179 -12.96 17.40 7.48
CA LEU A 179 -12.09 16.66 6.58
C LEU A 179 -10.91 17.56 6.19
N LEU A 180 -9.69 17.07 6.38
CA LEU A 180 -8.44 17.72 6.01
C LEU A 180 -7.72 16.87 4.96
N VAL A 181 -7.39 17.47 3.82
CA VAL A 181 -6.51 16.90 2.79
C VAL A 181 -5.38 17.88 2.55
N ALA A 182 -4.20 17.57 3.08
CA ALA A 182 -3.07 18.50 3.03
C ALA A 182 -1.73 17.78 2.89
N GLY A 183 -0.76 18.50 2.33
CA GLY A 183 0.63 18.14 2.27
C GLY A 183 1.19 17.91 0.87
N ALA A 184 0.34 17.65 -0.13
CA ALA A 184 0.81 17.42 -1.50
C ALA A 184 1.55 18.65 -2.08
N ASN A 185 1.12 19.87 -1.73
CA ASN A 185 1.68 21.13 -2.24
C ASN A 185 2.75 21.77 -1.33
N ASP A 186 3.08 21.14 -0.19
CA ASP A 186 4.15 21.60 0.70
C ASP A 186 5.51 21.07 0.20
N ASP A 187 6.34 20.49 1.08
CA ASP A 187 7.70 20.02 0.74
C ASP A 187 7.70 18.83 -0.23
N LEU A 188 6.59 18.10 -0.33
CA LEU A 188 6.44 16.97 -1.23
C LEU A 188 6.49 17.40 -2.70
N GLN A 189 5.89 18.56 -3.00
CA GLN A 189 5.78 19.11 -4.35
C GLN A 189 5.20 18.08 -5.33
N PHE A 190 4.07 17.47 -4.97
CA PHE A 190 3.44 16.40 -5.73
C PHE A 190 3.04 16.86 -7.14
N GLY A 191 2.35 18.01 -7.23
CA GLY A 191 1.98 18.66 -8.50
C GLY A 191 3.19 18.92 -9.40
N PRO A 192 4.20 19.70 -8.95
CA PRO A 192 5.42 19.91 -9.73
C PRO A 192 6.13 18.62 -10.16
N THR A 193 6.13 17.59 -9.31
CA THR A 193 6.72 16.28 -9.63
C THR A 193 5.97 15.61 -10.78
N ILE A 194 4.64 15.52 -10.71
CA ILE A 194 3.82 14.95 -11.81
C ILE A 194 3.97 15.76 -13.09
N THR A 195 3.91 17.09 -13.01
CA THR A 195 4.06 17.98 -14.17
C THR A 195 5.38 17.72 -14.88
N ASP A 196 6.46 17.55 -14.14
CA ASP A 196 7.79 17.25 -14.71
C ASP A 196 7.83 15.84 -15.33
N CYS A 197 7.28 14.82 -14.66
CA CYS A 197 7.17 13.46 -15.24
C CYS A 197 6.39 13.45 -16.56
N VAL A 198 5.27 14.16 -16.63
CA VAL A 198 4.43 14.26 -17.82
C VAL A 198 5.12 15.06 -18.92
N THR A 199 5.74 16.19 -18.57
CA THR A 199 6.51 17.02 -19.50
C THR A 199 7.63 16.20 -20.14
N ARG A 200 8.38 15.43 -19.34
CA ARG A 200 9.42 14.57 -19.88
C ARG A 200 8.88 13.52 -20.81
N ARG A 201 7.72 12.92 -20.52
CA ARG A 201 7.07 11.96 -21.43
C ARG A 201 6.64 12.61 -22.74
N VAL A 202 6.02 13.79 -22.68
CA VAL A 202 5.55 14.55 -23.84
C VAL A 202 6.71 14.97 -24.74
N PHE A 203 7.83 15.39 -24.16
CA PHE A 203 9.00 15.87 -24.89
C PHE A 203 10.15 14.86 -24.97
N PHE A 204 9.90 13.58 -24.68
CA PHE A 204 10.86 12.47 -24.78
C PHE A 204 12.18 12.69 -24.00
N GLN A 205 12.12 13.29 -22.81
CA GLN A 205 13.27 13.65 -21.97
C GLN A 205 13.69 12.56 -20.97
N GLY A 206 13.09 11.37 -21.06
CA GLY A 206 13.37 10.24 -20.17
C GLY A 206 12.53 10.23 -18.89
N GLU A 207 12.74 9.20 -18.06
CA GLU A 207 11.97 8.97 -16.83
C GLU A 207 12.29 9.99 -15.72
N CYS A 208 11.29 10.36 -14.92
CA CYS A 208 11.47 11.24 -13.76
C CYS A 208 11.85 10.48 -12.48
N TYR A 209 11.56 9.18 -12.39
CA TYR A 209 11.80 8.34 -11.22
C TYR A 209 13.21 8.49 -10.64
N GLY A 210 14.23 8.45 -11.51
CA GLY A 210 15.64 8.52 -11.09
C GLY A 210 16.04 9.86 -10.45
N ILE A 211 15.24 10.90 -10.66
CA ILE A 211 15.45 12.25 -10.09
C ILE A 211 14.78 12.34 -8.72
N TYR A 212 13.54 11.84 -8.61
CA TYR A 212 12.70 12.09 -7.44
C TYR A 212 12.76 11.00 -6.37
N GLN A 213 12.95 9.73 -6.74
CA GLN A 213 13.00 8.64 -5.77
C GLN A 213 14.05 8.85 -4.67
N PRO A 214 15.30 9.29 -4.98
CA PRO A 214 16.33 9.46 -3.96
C PRO A 214 16.02 10.55 -2.92
N VAL A 215 15.22 11.56 -3.29
CA VAL A 215 14.90 12.71 -2.43
C VAL A 215 13.51 12.62 -1.80
N TRP A 216 12.67 11.67 -2.24
CA TRP A 216 11.26 11.57 -1.82
C TRP A 216 11.10 11.44 -0.31
N LYS A 217 11.91 10.58 0.31
CA LYS A 217 11.90 10.38 1.78
C LYS A 217 12.18 11.67 2.55
N ALA A 218 13.18 12.44 2.13
CA ALA A 218 13.53 13.70 2.80
C ALA A 218 12.40 14.74 2.67
N ARG A 219 11.72 14.78 1.52
CA ARG A 219 10.54 15.63 1.33
C ARG A 219 9.40 15.25 2.26
N LEU A 220 9.13 13.96 2.43
CA LEU A 220 8.12 13.46 3.37
C LEU A 220 8.45 13.80 4.82
N GLU A 221 9.72 13.69 5.22
CA GLU A 221 10.18 14.05 6.56
C GLU A 221 10.04 15.56 6.84
N ALA A 222 10.27 16.41 5.84
CA ALA A 222 10.06 17.86 5.94
C ALA A 222 8.56 18.24 5.97
N LEU A 223 7.73 17.51 5.23
CA LEU A 223 6.29 17.72 5.15
C LEU A 223 5.58 17.41 6.47
N ARG A 224 5.89 16.26 7.08
CA ARG A 224 5.08 15.70 8.18
C ARG A 224 4.82 16.69 9.34
N PRO A 225 5.82 17.45 9.85
CA PRO A 225 5.59 18.44 10.91
C PRO A 225 4.60 19.55 10.52
N LYS A 226 4.51 19.93 9.24
CA LYS A 226 3.57 20.96 8.77
C LYS A 226 2.13 20.44 8.82
N VAL A 227 1.90 19.20 8.40
CA VAL A 227 0.58 18.55 8.51
C VAL A 227 0.17 18.41 9.97
N GLU A 228 1.09 17.98 10.84
CA GLU A 228 0.83 17.90 12.28
C GLU A 228 0.48 19.26 12.89
N GLN A 229 1.18 20.33 12.48
CA GLN A 229 0.89 21.68 12.93
C GLN A 229 -0.49 22.14 12.46
N THR A 230 -0.85 21.87 11.20
CA THR A 230 -2.18 22.17 10.68
C THR A 230 -3.26 21.48 11.51
N ILE A 231 -3.09 20.20 11.86
CA ILE A 231 -4.06 19.49 12.70
C ILE A 231 -4.20 20.14 14.09
N ARG A 232 -3.08 20.52 14.72
CA ARG A 232 -3.08 21.21 16.02
C ARG A 232 -3.80 22.55 15.94
N ASP A 233 -3.54 23.34 14.90
CA ASP A 233 -4.19 24.63 14.67
C ASP A 233 -5.71 24.46 14.51
N LEU A 234 -6.18 23.49 13.72
CA LEU A 234 -7.61 23.25 13.56
C LEU A 234 -8.28 22.84 14.89
N ARG A 235 -7.58 22.12 15.78
CA ARG A 235 -8.08 21.86 17.15
C ARG A 235 -8.16 23.13 17.99
N THR A 236 -7.19 24.03 17.87
CA THR A 236 -7.23 25.34 18.53
C THR A 236 -8.43 26.15 18.03
N VAL A 237 -8.66 26.24 16.72
CA VAL A 237 -9.84 26.91 16.13
C VAL A 237 -11.14 26.38 16.72
N MET A 238 -11.26 25.06 16.86
CA MET A 238 -12.46 24.42 17.39
C MET A 238 -12.62 24.67 18.89
N THR A 239 -11.53 24.60 19.65
CA THR A 239 -11.52 24.93 21.09
C THR A 239 -11.97 26.38 21.31
N ASP A 240 -11.43 27.32 20.52
CA ASP A 240 -11.81 28.73 20.57
C ASP A 240 -13.28 28.96 20.15
N ALA A 241 -13.83 28.09 19.31
CA ALA A 241 -15.25 28.11 18.93
C ALA A 241 -16.18 27.46 19.98
N GLY A 242 -15.64 26.95 21.09
CA GLY A 242 -16.37 26.35 22.20
C GLY A 242 -16.61 24.84 22.08
N TYR A 243 -15.84 24.13 21.24
CA TYR A 243 -15.94 22.66 21.10
C TYR A 243 -14.90 21.95 21.95
N ALA A 244 -15.30 20.84 22.55
CA ALA A 244 -14.36 19.83 23.03
C ALA A 244 -13.89 18.94 21.88
N ASN A 245 -12.70 18.33 22.02
CA ASN A 245 -12.13 17.42 21.03
C ASN A 245 -13.03 16.22 20.66
N GLY A 246 -13.97 15.84 21.55
CA GLY A 246 -14.91 14.74 21.33
C GLY A 246 -16.22 15.15 20.64
N ASP A 247 -16.46 16.45 20.43
CA ASP A 247 -17.73 16.94 19.87
C ASP A 247 -17.81 16.78 18.34
N TYR A 248 -16.66 16.59 17.69
CA TYR A 248 -16.53 16.50 16.23
C TYR A 248 -15.45 15.47 15.85
N LYS A 249 -15.51 15.00 14.61
CA LYS A 249 -14.46 14.16 14.01
C LYS A 249 -13.49 15.02 13.22
N LEU A 250 -12.19 14.89 13.48
CA LEU A 250 -11.15 15.49 12.64
C LEU A 250 -10.49 14.37 11.84
N VAL A 251 -10.80 14.33 10.55
CA VAL A 251 -10.37 13.29 9.61
C VAL A 251 -9.29 13.86 8.71
N VAL A 252 -8.12 13.25 8.72
CA VAL A 252 -7.08 13.43 7.71
C VAL A 252 -7.29 12.33 6.66
N MET A 253 -7.50 12.71 5.41
CA MET A 253 -7.56 11.76 4.30
C MET A 253 -6.28 11.85 3.47
N GLY A 254 -5.80 10.71 2.99
CA GLY A 254 -4.64 10.65 2.12
C GLY A 254 -4.91 11.06 0.67
N TYR A 255 -4.00 10.64 -0.21
CA TYR A 255 -4.11 10.85 -1.66
C TYR A 255 -4.06 9.50 -2.38
N PRO A 256 -5.00 9.20 -3.31
CA PRO A 256 -4.90 8.04 -4.18
C PRO A 256 -3.83 8.24 -5.26
N THR A 257 -3.44 7.16 -5.92
CA THR A 257 -2.56 7.28 -7.09
C THR A 257 -3.39 7.66 -8.33
N PRO A 258 -3.02 8.72 -9.08
CA PRO A 258 -3.81 9.16 -10.22
C PRO A 258 -3.50 8.41 -11.53
N MET A 259 -2.32 7.76 -11.63
CA MET A 259 -1.85 7.07 -12.84
C MET A 259 -1.44 5.64 -12.52
N SER A 260 -1.70 4.74 -13.46
CA SER A 260 -1.37 3.32 -13.34
C SER A 260 -0.38 2.91 -14.43
N PRO A 261 0.56 2.00 -14.14
CA PRO A 261 1.31 1.35 -15.22
C PRO A 261 0.53 0.25 -15.97
N ASP A 262 -0.73 0.00 -15.56
CA ASP A 262 -1.63 -1.01 -16.16
C ASP A 262 -2.57 -0.43 -17.23
N VAL A 263 -2.36 0.81 -17.72
CA VAL A 263 -3.27 1.46 -18.68
C VAL A 263 -3.54 0.65 -19.95
N GLU A 264 -2.58 -0.16 -20.37
CA GLU A 264 -2.68 -0.99 -21.59
C GLU A 264 -3.55 -2.24 -21.37
N ASP A 265 -3.93 -2.57 -20.13
CA ASP A 265 -4.90 -3.62 -19.82
C ASP A 265 -6.35 -3.17 -20.09
N ASN A 266 -6.58 -1.88 -20.32
CA ASN A 266 -7.91 -1.35 -20.63
C ASN A 266 -8.36 -1.85 -22.02
N PRO A 267 -9.43 -2.66 -22.13
CA PRO A 267 -9.91 -3.14 -23.43
C PRO A 267 -10.42 -2.00 -24.33
N ASN A 268 -10.77 -0.86 -23.74
CA ASN A 268 -11.21 0.36 -24.42
C ASN A 268 -10.14 1.46 -24.34
N PHE A 269 -8.85 1.09 -24.33
CA PHE A 269 -7.75 2.04 -24.18
C PHE A 269 -7.88 3.21 -25.18
N PRO A 270 -8.06 4.47 -24.71
CA PRO A 270 -8.33 5.62 -25.57
C PRO A 270 -7.09 6.12 -26.32
N GLY A 271 -5.96 5.44 -26.18
CA GLY A 271 -4.66 5.90 -26.63
C GLY A 271 -4.01 6.86 -25.64
N TRP A 272 -2.68 6.89 -25.66
CA TRP A 272 -1.85 7.70 -24.75
C TRP A 272 -2.22 9.18 -24.73
N TYR A 273 -2.31 9.80 -25.91
CA TYR A 273 -2.65 11.22 -26.05
C TYR A 273 -4.15 11.47 -25.96
N GLY A 274 -4.98 10.56 -26.51
CA GLY A 274 -6.43 10.72 -26.53
C GLY A 274 -7.07 10.67 -25.14
N GLY A 275 -6.53 9.84 -24.23
CA GLY A 275 -7.00 9.76 -22.84
C GLY A 275 -6.17 10.57 -21.83
N GLY A 276 -5.06 11.19 -22.26
CA GLY A 276 -4.23 12.01 -21.38
C GLY A 276 -3.42 11.23 -20.33
N CYS A 277 -3.14 9.94 -20.53
CA CYS A 277 -2.29 9.10 -19.66
C CYS A 277 -0.79 9.27 -19.97
N LEU A 278 -0.29 10.51 -19.99
CA LEU A 278 1.05 10.82 -20.51
C LEU A 278 2.16 10.73 -19.46
N GLY A 279 2.43 9.53 -18.93
CA GLY A 279 3.63 9.24 -18.13
C GLY A 279 4.39 8.02 -18.66
N TYR A 280 5.66 7.87 -18.27
CA TYR A 280 6.37 6.61 -18.49
C TYR A 280 5.84 5.53 -17.53
N LEU A 281 5.76 4.29 -17.99
CA LEU A 281 5.25 3.17 -17.19
C LEU A 281 6.03 3.00 -15.88
N ARG A 282 7.35 3.13 -15.94
CA ARG A 282 8.21 3.08 -14.75
C ARG A 282 7.96 4.22 -13.75
N ASP A 283 7.66 5.43 -14.24
CA ASP A 283 7.30 6.56 -13.39
C ASP A 283 5.94 6.32 -12.72
N MET A 284 4.95 5.82 -13.48
CA MET A 284 3.62 5.46 -12.97
C MET A 284 3.71 4.32 -11.93
N ALA A 285 4.54 3.31 -12.21
CA ALA A 285 4.79 2.20 -11.30
C ALA A 285 5.44 2.69 -10.00
N TRP A 286 6.43 3.57 -10.06
CA TRP A 286 6.99 4.18 -8.86
C TRP A 286 5.96 4.98 -8.06
N GLY A 287 5.19 5.82 -8.76
CA GLY A 287 4.12 6.63 -8.17
C GLY A 287 3.17 5.76 -7.34
N ARG A 288 2.61 4.72 -7.98
CA ARG A 288 1.65 3.80 -7.36
C ARG A 288 2.28 2.92 -6.28
N ASN A 289 3.48 2.40 -6.53
CA ASN A 289 4.04 1.32 -5.72
C ASN A 289 4.88 1.81 -4.55
N GLU A 290 5.43 3.02 -4.60
CA GLU A 290 6.35 3.56 -3.59
C GLU A 290 5.99 4.98 -3.16
N ALA A 291 5.83 5.92 -4.10
CA ALA A 291 5.70 7.35 -3.78
C ALA A 291 4.44 7.66 -2.97
N VAL A 292 3.27 7.23 -3.45
CA VAL A 292 1.98 7.44 -2.79
C VAL A 292 1.84 6.60 -1.50
N PRO A 293 2.23 5.32 -1.44
CA PRO A 293 2.20 4.54 -0.19
C PRO A 293 3.07 5.13 0.92
N THR A 294 4.28 5.61 0.60
CA THR A 294 5.16 6.23 1.61
C THR A 294 4.63 7.59 2.04
N PHE A 295 3.91 8.31 1.16
CA PHE A 295 3.18 9.51 1.54
C PHE A 295 2.02 9.22 2.48
N ALA A 296 1.20 8.21 2.18
CA ALA A 296 0.11 7.77 3.05
C ALA A 296 0.61 7.38 4.45
N GLU A 297 1.75 6.69 4.55
CA GLU A 297 2.38 6.39 5.83
C GLU A 297 2.79 7.66 6.61
N ALA A 298 3.39 8.65 5.94
CA ALA A 298 3.76 9.91 6.59
C ALA A 298 2.53 10.67 7.13
N GLN A 299 1.42 10.68 6.40
CA GLN A 299 0.17 11.31 6.85
C GLN A 299 -0.49 10.52 7.98
N ARG A 300 -0.46 9.18 7.92
CA ARG A 300 -0.94 8.31 9.00
C ARG A 300 -0.17 8.58 10.30
N GLN A 301 1.14 8.74 10.22
CA GLN A 301 1.98 9.13 11.36
C GLN A 301 1.59 10.51 11.90
N ALA A 302 1.39 11.51 11.02
CA ALA A 302 0.95 12.84 11.44
C ALA A 302 -0.40 12.80 12.18
N ALA A 303 -1.36 12.04 11.66
CA ALA A 303 -2.67 11.86 12.29
C ALA A 303 -2.55 11.15 13.65
N ALA A 304 -1.76 10.07 13.73
CA ALA A 304 -1.50 9.35 14.97
C ALA A 304 -0.85 10.24 16.05
N ASN A 305 0.16 11.03 15.68
CA ASN A 305 0.89 11.93 16.57
C ASN A 305 0.01 13.07 17.13
N THR A 306 -1.12 13.35 16.49
CA THR A 306 -2.02 14.46 16.83
C THR A 306 -3.41 13.98 17.28
N GLY A 307 -3.59 12.65 17.37
CA GLY A 307 -4.86 12.00 17.70
C GLY A 307 -6.00 12.28 16.72
N ALA A 308 -5.69 12.65 15.48
CA ALA A 308 -6.68 12.78 14.42
C ALA A 308 -7.01 11.40 13.84
N MET A 309 -8.20 11.29 13.25
CA MET A 309 -8.60 10.10 12.51
C MET A 309 -7.90 10.08 11.15
N TYR A 310 -7.50 8.91 10.65
CA TYR A 310 -6.88 8.78 9.33
C TYR A 310 -7.69 7.88 8.38
N LEU A 311 -7.95 8.38 7.18
CA LEU A 311 -8.54 7.63 6.07
C LEU A 311 -7.49 7.44 4.97
N ASP A 312 -6.99 6.23 4.84
CA ASP A 312 -6.06 5.82 3.79
C ASP A 312 -6.83 5.47 2.51
N ASN A 313 -6.76 6.36 1.52
CA ASN A 313 -7.31 6.16 0.17
C ASN A 313 -6.19 5.92 -0.87
N SER A 314 -4.95 5.62 -0.46
CA SER A 314 -3.79 5.47 -1.36
C SER A 314 -3.99 4.47 -2.48
N ARG A 315 -4.80 3.44 -2.20
CA ARG A 315 -5.14 2.34 -3.12
C ARG A 315 -6.56 2.46 -3.68
N LEU A 316 -7.33 3.50 -3.32
CA LEU A 316 -8.74 3.59 -3.71
C LEU A 316 -8.91 3.61 -5.23
N PHE A 317 -7.94 4.17 -5.95
CA PHE A 317 -8.01 4.29 -7.40
C PHE A 317 -7.31 3.15 -8.15
N ASP A 318 -6.80 2.10 -7.48
CA ASP A 318 -6.26 0.95 -8.20
C ASP A 318 -7.36 0.37 -9.11
N GLY A 319 -7.14 0.36 -10.43
CA GLY A 319 -8.12 -0.05 -11.45
C GLY A 319 -9.02 1.08 -11.98
N HIS A 320 -8.87 2.30 -11.46
CA HIS A 320 -9.64 3.49 -11.82
C HIS A 320 -8.77 4.72 -12.12
N GLU A 321 -7.44 4.56 -12.21
CA GLU A 321 -6.50 5.61 -12.59
C GLU A 321 -6.70 6.09 -14.05
N VAL A 322 -6.06 7.20 -14.45
CA VAL A 322 -6.17 7.74 -15.81
C VAL A 322 -5.96 6.66 -16.88
N CYS A 323 -6.86 6.61 -17.86
CA CYS A 323 -6.90 5.64 -18.97
C CYS A 323 -7.14 4.17 -18.60
N THR A 324 -7.37 3.83 -17.33
CA THR A 324 -7.90 2.51 -16.95
C THR A 324 -9.41 2.46 -17.18
N ASP A 325 -10.02 1.27 -17.08
CA ASP A 325 -11.47 1.15 -17.23
C ASP A 325 -12.21 1.86 -16.07
N ASN A 326 -13.43 2.33 -16.31
CA ASN A 326 -14.23 3.06 -15.30
C ASN A 326 -13.47 4.19 -14.58
N THR A 327 -12.67 4.96 -15.31
CA THR A 327 -11.76 5.99 -14.77
C THR A 327 -12.42 6.95 -13.75
N TRP A 328 -11.76 7.14 -12.60
CA TRP A 328 -12.14 8.08 -11.53
C TRP A 328 -11.28 9.34 -11.47
N VAL A 329 -10.30 9.44 -12.37
CA VAL A 329 -9.34 10.55 -12.46
C VAL A 329 -9.49 11.26 -13.81
N ARG A 330 -9.34 12.57 -13.83
CA ARG A 330 -9.22 13.31 -15.09
C ARG A 330 -7.83 13.09 -15.70
N GLY A 331 -7.75 12.74 -16.98
CA GLY A 331 -6.47 12.69 -17.70
C GLY A 331 -5.87 14.08 -17.91
N LEU A 332 -4.72 14.16 -18.61
CA LEU A 332 -4.16 15.45 -19.01
C LEU A 332 -5.21 16.28 -19.76
N TRP A 333 -5.51 17.45 -19.21
CA TRP A 333 -6.52 18.37 -19.70
C TRP A 333 -5.91 19.76 -19.87
N PHE A 334 -6.23 20.41 -20.99
CA PHE A 334 -5.78 21.78 -21.29
C PHE A 334 -6.98 22.72 -21.21
N ALA A 335 -7.01 23.59 -20.20
CA ALA A 335 -8.05 24.61 -20.04
C ALA A 335 -7.94 25.71 -21.10
N ASN A 336 -6.73 25.99 -21.59
CA ASN A 336 -6.45 26.91 -22.69
C ASN A 336 -5.20 26.44 -23.48
N LEU A 337 -4.83 27.13 -24.56
CA LEU A 337 -3.69 26.77 -25.41
C LEU A 337 -2.35 27.38 -24.95
N ASP A 338 -2.34 28.16 -23.87
CA ASP A 338 -1.12 28.71 -23.29
C ASP A 338 -0.44 27.67 -22.41
N LEU A 339 0.47 26.89 -23.02
CA LEU A 339 1.18 25.81 -22.35
C LEU A 339 2.14 26.30 -21.24
N PHE A 340 2.33 27.61 -21.06
CA PHE A 340 3.20 28.20 -20.04
C PHE A 340 2.44 28.77 -18.83
N ASP A 341 1.11 28.75 -18.85
CA ASP A 341 0.27 29.08 -17.70
C ASP A 341 0.10 27.83 -16.82
N GLU A 342 0.43 27.95 -15.54
CA GLU A 342 0.29 26.88 -14.54
C GLU A 342 -1.18 26.44 -14.38
N ASN A 343 -2.14 27.31 -14.70
CA ASN A 343 -3.57 27.00 -14.66
C ASN A 343 -4.04 26.18 -15.86
N THR A 344 -3.26 26.11 -16.93
CA THR A 344 -3.64 25.42 -18.17
C THR A 344 -3.86 23.93 -17.95
N THR A 345 -3.03 23.29 -17.14
CA THR A 345 -3.11 21.85 -16.88
C THR A 345 -3.58 21.51 -15.48
N ARG A 346 -3.92 22.52 -14.66
CA ARG A 346 -4.29 22.39 -13.24
C ARG A 346 -5.25 21.22 -12.98
N GLN A 347 -6.37 21.17 -13.71
CA GLN A 347 -7.39 20.11 -13.58
C GLN A 347 -6.92 18.68 -13.84
N SER A 348 -5.74 18.49 -14.44
CA SER A 348 -5.21 17.19 -14.82
C SER A 348 -4.88 16.34 -13.59
N PHE A 349 -5.10 15.04 -13.70
CA PHE A 349 -4.72 14.05 -12.69
C PHE A 349 -5.43 14.20 -11.33
N HIS A 350 -6.52 14.96 -11.26
CA HIS A 350 -7.38 15.07 -10.09
C HIS A 350 -8.62 14.17 -10.20
N PRO A 351 -9.25 13.79 -9.07
CA PRO A 351 -10.50 13.06 -9.05
C PRO A 351 -11.58 13.74 -9.90
N ASN A 352 -12.19 12.98 -10.81
CA ASN A 352 -13.38 13.43 -11.52
C ASN A 352 -14.63 13.24 -10.64
N GLU A 353 -15.82 13.51 -11.20
CA GLU A 353 -17.08 13.36 -10.47
C GLU A 353 -17.26 11.96 -9.84
N ARG A 354 -16.83 10.88 -10.53
CA ARG A 354 -16.91 9.51 -10.01
C ARG A 354 -15.91 9.27 -8.88
N GLY A 355 -14.70 9.82 -8.98
CA GLY A 355 -13.73 9.80 -7.89
C GLY A 355 -14.26 10.47 -6.62
N HIS A 356 -14.95 11.61 -6.76
CA HIS A 356 -15.61 12.25 -5.61
C HIS A 356 -16.80 11.46 -5.05
N ILE A 357 -17.52 10.67 -5.86
CA ILE A 357 -18.52 9.70 -5.35
C ILE A 357 -17.83 8.63 -4.49
N ALA A 358 -16.70 8.08 -4.97
CA ALA A 358 -15.94 7.08 -4.24
C ALA A 358 -15.45 7.63 -2.89
N PHE A 359 -14.87 8.84 -2.87
CA PHE A 359 -14.50 9.53 -1.63
C PHE A 359 -15.69 9.74 -0.70
N ALA A 360 -16.83 10.21 -1.22
CA ALA A 360 -18.02 10.42 -0.41
C ALA A 360 -18.53 9.11 0.23
N SER A 361 -18.47 7.99 -0.50
CA SER A 361 -18.79 6.65 0.02
C SER A 361 -17.84 6.27 1.16
N CYS A 362 -16.52 6.39 0.97
CA CYS A 362 -15.52 6.10 2.00
C CYS A 362 -15.71 6.94 3.26
N LEU A 363 -15.92 8.25 3.09
CA LEU A 363 -16.14 9.19 4.20
C LEU A 363 -17.41 8.85 4.98
N THR A 364 -18.48 8.46 4.28
CA THR A 364 -19.74 8.04 4.91
C THR A 364 -19.55 6.77 5.73
N GLN A 365 -18.87 5.77 5.17
CA GLN A 365 -18.57 4.53 5.88
C GLN A 365 -17.67 4.79 7.09
N PHE A 366 -16.62 5.59 6.93
CA PHE A 366 -15.66 5.90 8.00
C PHE A 366 -16.31 6.71 9.13
N TYR A 367 -17.20 7.65 8.80
CA TYR A 367 -17.99 8.36 9.78
C TYR A 367 -18.86 7.41 10.62
N ASN A 368 -19.35 6.32 10.05
CA ASN A 368 -20.24 5.39 10.75
C ASN A 368 -19.50 4.22 11.45
N SER A 369 -18.21 3.98 11.15
CA SER A 369 -17.51 2.78 11.62
C SER A 369 -17.01 2.84 13.06
N GLY A 370 -16.69 4.03 13.56
CA GLY A 370 -16.02 4.21 14.86
C GLY A 370 -14.51 3.94 14.84
N TYR A 371 -13.93 3.62 13.69
CA TYR A 371 -12.49 3.41 13.53
C TYR A 371 -11.71 4.71 13.70
N GLN A 372 -10.50 4.63 14.27
CA GLN A 372 -9.55 5.74 14.29
C GLN A 372 -8.70 5.81 13.02
N ASN A 373 -8.44 4.64 12.41
CA ASN A 373 -7.65 4.49 11.21
C ASN A 373 -8.33 3.46 10.30
N ALA A 374 -8.54 3.79 9.04
CA ALA A 374 -9.19 2.92 8.08
C ALA A 374 -8.62 3.11 6.67
N GLY A 375 -8.58 2.04 5.90
CA GLY A 375 -8.28 2.05 4.48
C GLY A 375 -9.58 1.99 3.68
N CYS A 376 -9.60 2.65 2.52
CA CYS A 376 -10.68 2.54 1.56
C CYS A 376 -10.14 2.08 0.19
N VAL A 377 -10.84 1.14 -0.41
CA VAL A 377 -10.46 0.45 -1.65
C VAL A 377 -11.70 0.08 -2.45
N ASP A 378 -11.56 -0.24 -3.74
CA ASP A 378 -12.60 -0.90 -4.52
C ASP A 378 -12.09 -2.25 -5.06
N PRO A 379 -12.08 -3.32 -4.23
CA PRO A 379 -11.59 -4.62 -4.65
C PRO A 379 -12.31 -5.08 -5.91
N ALA A 380 -11.55 -5.46 -6.94
CA ALA A 380 -12.08 -5.90 -8.22
C ALA A 380 -12.83 -4.84 -9.05
N SER A 381 -12.54 -3.55 -8.83
CA SER A 381 -13.08 -2.42 -9.61
C SER A 381 -14.59 -2.49 -9.80
N THR A 382 -15.31 -2.82 -8.73
CA THR A 382 -16.77 -3.01 -8.77
C THR A 382 -17.55 -1.70 -8.97
N GLY A 383 -16.86 -0.56 -8.93
CA GLY A 383 -17.47 0.77 -8.87
C GLY A 383 -17.88 1.16 -7.45
N SER A 384 -17.59 0.33 -6.45
CA SER A 384 -18.13 0.44 -5.09
C SER A 384 -17.03 0.42 -4.05
N ALA A 385 -16.64 1.61 -3.59
CA ALA A 385 -15.65 1.75 -2.53
C ALA A 385 -16.10 1.08 -1.22
N VAL A 386 -15.19 0.32 -0.59
CA VAL A 386 -15.38 -0.42 0.65
C VAL A 386 -14.36 0.02 1.68
N LEU A 387 -14.83 0.29 2.90
CA LEU A 387 -13.99 0.59 4.05
C LEU A 387 -13.46 -0.69 4.71
N THR A 388 -12.19 -0.67 5.09
CA THR A 388 -11.52 -1.71 5.88
C THR A 388 -10.86 -1.08 7.11
N GLU A 389 -10.86 -1.77 8.26
CA GLU A 389 -10.11 -1.31 9.42
C GLU A 389 -8.60 -1.39 9.14
N GLY A 390 -7.88 -0.27 9.32
CA GLY A 390 -6.48 -0.16 8.89
C GLY A 390 -6.26 -0.38 7.39
N VAL A 391 -5.02 -0.66 7.02
CA VAL A 391 -4.65 -1.07 5.65
C VAL A 391 -4.79 -2.59 5.55
N LYS A 392 -5.27 -3.11 4.41
CA LYS A 392 -5.44 -4.56 4.23
C LYS A 392 -4.16 -5.32 4.59
N ASP A 393 -4.34 -6.47 5.26
CA ASP A 393 -3.26 -7.33 5.71
C ASP A 393 -2.70 -8.17 4.55
N PHE A 394 -1.83 -7.55 3.74
CA PHE A 394 -1.07 -8.25 2.70
C PHE A 394 0.03 -9.10 3.35
N ARG A 395 0.11 -10.36 2.91
CA ARG A 395 1.04 -11.37 3.42
C ARG A 395 1.88 -11.90 2.27
N GLN A 396 3.15 -12.17 2.53
CA GLN A 396 3.95 -12.95 1.58
C GLN A 396 3.59 -14.43 1.68
N LEU A 397 3.64 -15.14 0.56
CA LEU A 397 3.40 -16.59 0.49
C LEU A 397 4.74 -17.31 0.31
N ARG A 398 5.36 -17.72 1.42
CA ARG A 398 6.65 -18.42 1.41
C ARG A 398 6.46 -19.91 1.18
N ASN A 399 7.08 -20.44 0.14
CA ASN A 399 7.05 -21.85 -0.20
C ASN A 399 7.90 -22.69 0.75
N GLU A 400 7.34 -23.77 1.30
CA GLU A 400 7.98 -24.57 2.36
C GLU A 400 9.20 -25.37 1.85
N ALA A 401 9.18 -25.85 0.60
CA ALA A 401 10.31 -26.60 0.05
C ALA A 401 11.54 -25.72 -0.27
N THR A 402 11.31 -24.49 -0.71
CA THR A 402 12.36 -23.64 -1.29
C THR A 402 12.75 -22.46 -0.42
N GLY A 403 11.90 -22.07 0.54
CA GLY A 403 12.07 -20.83 1.30
C GLY A 403 11.90 -19.55 0.48
N LEU A 404 11.55 -19.67 -0.82
CA LEU A 404 11.27 -18.54 -1.71
C LEU A 404 9.81 -18.10 -1.58
N CYS A 405 9.52 -16.85 -1.93
CA CYS A 405 8.17 -16.31 -1.91
C CYS A 405 7.52 -16.36 -3.28
N ALA A 406 6.19 -16.55 -3.31
CA ALA A 406 5.42 -16.25 -4.51
C ALA A 406 5.62 -14.77 -4.89
N ASP A 407 5.77 -14.52 -6.18
CA ASP A 407 6.26 -13.27 -6.72
C ASP A 407 5.59 -12.99 -8.06
N SER A 408 5.05 -11.79 -8.22
CA SER A 408 4.64 -11.30 -9.53
C SER A 408 5.87 -10.88 -10.32
N TYR A 409 6.05 -11.54 -11.47
CA TYR A 409 7.22 -11.36 -12.32
C TYR A 409 7.42 -9.89 -12.72
N GLY A 410 8.66 -9.41 -12.61
CA GLY A 410 9.03 -8.07 -13.06
C GLY A 410 8.40 -6.93 -12.28
N TYR A 411 7.86 -7.20 -11.09
CA TYR A 411 7.12 -6.19 -10.31
C TYR A 411 5.88 -5.65 -11.06
N SER A 412 5.40 -6.40 -12.06
CA SER A 412 4.28 -6.02 -12.90
C SER A 412 2.95 -6.47 -12.29
N SER A 413 1.92 -5.66 -12.51
CA SER A 413 0.52 -5.98 -12.20
C SER A 413 -0.30 -6.22 -13.47
N ARG A 414 0.33 -6.15 -14.65
CA ARG A 414 -0.38 -6.29 -15.92
C ARG A 414 -1.06 -7.65 -16.06
N ASN A 415 -2.13 -7.67 -16.84
CA ASN A 415 -2.77 -8.91 -17.22
C ASN A 415 -1.77 -9.88 -17.87
N TYR A 416 -1.93 -11.17 -17.54
CA TYR A 416 -1.02 -12.26 -17.92
C TYR A 416 0.38 -12.23 -17.27
N THR A 417 0.65 -11.34 -16.31
CA THR A 417 1.91 -11.40 -15.56
C THR A 417 1.97 -12.73 -14.80
N PRO A 418 2.96 -13.60 -15.06
CA PRO A 418 3.03 -14.90 -14.42
C PRO A 418 3.52 -14.77 -12.98
N LEU A 419 2.92 -15.56 -12.09
CA LEU A 419 3.51 -15.75 -10.76
C LEU A 419 4.69 -16.72 -10.83
N GLN A 420 5.66 -16.50 -9.97
CA GLN A 420 6.86 -17.33 -9.86
C GLN A 420 7.34 -17.44 -8.41
N LEU A 421 8.38 -18.23 -8.18
CA LEU A 421 9.15 -18.18 -6.94
C LEU A 421 10.32 -17.21 -7.05
N TRP A 422 10.52 -16.36 -6.06
CA TRP A 422 11.63 -15.41 -5.98
C TRP A 422 12.11 -15.25 -4.52
N PRO A 423 13.36 -14.83 -4.25
CA PRO A 423 13.76 -14.48 -2.89
C PRO A 423 12.76 -13.50 -2.27
N CYS A 424 12.31 -13.82 -1.06
CA CYS A 424 11.42 -12.94 -0.32
C CYS A 424 12.12 -11.59 -0.16
N GLN A 425 11.52 -10.51 -0.64
CA GLN A 425 12.12 -9.16 -0.61
C GLN A 425 11.22 -8.13 0.05
N GLY A 426 10.01 -8.54 0.45
CA GLY A 426 9.09 -7.69 1.21
C GLY A 426 8.44 -6.57 0.40
N GLY A 427 8.74 -6.42 -0.89
CA GLY A 427 8.05 -5.50 -1.80
C GLY A 427 6.65 -5.99 -2.20
N ARG A 428 5.86 -5.06 -2.73
CA ARG A 428 4.42 -5.24 -2.98
C ARG A 428 4.09 -6.27 -4.06
N ASN A 429 5.04 -6.62 -4.94
CA ASN A 429 4.87 -7.70 -5.90
C ASN A 429 4.91 -9.11 -5.27
N GLN A 430 5.14 -9.21 -3.96
CA GLN A 430 5.08 -10.46 -3.19
C GLN A 430 4.02 -10.41 -2.08
N GLY A 431 3.29 -9.30 -1.94
CA GLY A 431 2.21 -9.18 -0.98
C GLY A 431 0.90 -9.69 -1.57
N PHE A 432 0.23 -10.59 -0.86
CA PHE A 432 -1.04 -11.15 -1.27
C PHE A 432 -2.09 -10.99 -0.17
N TRP A 433 -3.26 -10.48 -0.53
CA TRP A 433 -4.43 -10.45 0.34
C TRP A 433 -5.34 -11.63 -0.02
N LEU A 434 -5.49 -12.56 0.92
CA LEU A 434 -6.46 -13.65 0.80
C LEU A 434 -7.81 -13.11 1.28
N ASP A 435 -8.71 -12.80 0.36
CA ASP A 435 -10.02 -12.29 0.68
C ASP A 435 -10.96 -13.44 1.09
N PRO A 436 -11.36 -13.53 2.37
CA PRO A 436 -12.28 -14.57 2.81
C PRO A 436 -13.69 -14.38 2.25
N THR A 437 -14.07 -13.17 1.84
CA THR A 437 -15.42 -12.80 1.39
C THR A 437 -15.70 -13.39 0.02
N TYR A 438 -14.81 -13.14 -0.94
CA TYR A 438 -14.93 -13.62 -2.32
C TYR A 438 -14.07 -14.85 -2.62
N GLN A 439 -13.29 -15.32 -1.64
CA GLN A 439 -12.30 -16.38 -1.78
C GLN A 439 -11.25 -16.06 -2.85
N SER A 440 -10.99 -14.79 -3.15
CA SER A 440 -9.97 -14.36 -4.12
C SER A 440 -8.61 -14.14 -3.45
N VAL A 441 -7.55 -14.17 -4.25
CA VAL A 441 -6.20 -13.82 -3.79
C VAL A 441 -5.72 -12.63 -4.61
N HIS A 442 -5.67 -11.46 -3.98
CA HIS A 442 -5.31 -10.20 -4.61
C HIS A 442 -3.82 -9.91 -4.44
N ILE A 443 -3.17 -9.36 -5.45
CA ILE A 443 -1.78 -8.86 -5.33
C ILE A 443 -1.77 -7.45 -4.72
N GLU A 444 -0.75 -7.13 -3.92
CA GLU A 444 -0.65 -5.82 -3.28
C GLU A 444 -0.34 -4.68 -4.26
N LEU A 445 0.28 -4.98 -5.41
CA LEU A 445 0.57 -3.98 -6.45
C LEU A 445 -0.70 -3.26 -6.94
N SER A 446 -1.80 -3.99 -7.04
CA SER A 446 -3.11 -3.49 -7.41
C SER A 446 -4.14 -4.49 -6.91
N HIS A 447 -5.03 -4.07 -6.01
CA HIS A 447 -6.08 -4.96 -5.51
C HIS A 447 -7.19 -5.23 -6.55
N ASP A 448 -7.09 -4.64 -7.74
CA ASP A 448 -7.87 -5.02 -8.92
C ASP A 448 -7.31 -6.27 -9.65
N ARG A 449 -6.16 -6.79 -9.21
CA ARG A 449 -5.53 -7.97 -9.81
C ARG A 449 -5.60 -9.17 -8.89
N CYS A 450 -6.13 -10.27 -9.43
CA CYS A 450 -6.33 -11.53 -8.74
C CYS A 450 -5.44 -12.62 -9.32
N LEU A 451 -5.07 -13.61 -8.51
CA LEU A 451 -4.58 -14.89 -9.01
C LEU A 451 -5.64 -15.50 -9.93
N ASP A 452 -5.19 -15.90 -11.12
CA ASP A 452 -6.04 -16.50 -12.13
C ASP A 452 -5.30 -17.67 -12.82
N PRO A 453 -5.88 -18.89 -12.85
CA PRO A 453 -5.41 -19.93 -13.74
C PRO A 453 -5.64 -19.51 -15.19
N GLN A 454 -4.57 -19.27 -15.95
CA GLN A 454 -4.62 -18.65 -17.27
C GLN A 454 -5.74 -19.20 -18.17
N GLY A 455 -6.58 -18.30 -18.69
CA GLY A 455 -7.74 -18.64 -19.52
C GLY A 455 -8.88 -19.35 -18.77
N GLY A 456 -8.87 -19.33 -17.44
CA GLY A 456 -9.82 -20.05 -16.58
C GLY A 456 -9.64 -21.58 -16.57
N SER A 457 -8.53 -22.10 -17.11
CA SER A 457 -8.27 -23.53 -17.23
C SER A 457 -8.01 -24.19 -15.86
N ARG A 458 -8.48 -25.43 -15.69
CA ARG A 458 -8.32 -26.23 -14.45
C ARG A 458 -7.66 -27.56 -14.74
N SER A 459 -6.59 -27.53 -15.53
CA SER A 459 -5.78 -28.69 -15.89
C SER A 459 -4.36 -28.55 -15.33
N THR A 460 -3.72 -29.69 -15.07
CA THR A 460 -2.30 -29.73 -14.70
C THR A 460 -1.44 -29.01 -15.73
N GLY A 461 -0.51 -28.17 -15.28
CA GLY A 461 0.35 -27.35 -16.12
C GLY A 461 -0.21 -25.97 -16.43
N THR A 462 -1.48 -25.67 -16.11
CA THR A 462 -2.06 -24.33 -16.32
C THR A 462 -1.28 -23.28 -15.51
N PRO A 463 -0.70 -22.23 -16.12
CA PRO A 463 -0.02 -21.16 -15.40
C PRO A 463 -0.95 -20.38 -14.47
N ILE A 464 -0.45 -19.98 -13.31
CA ILE A 464 -1.09 -18.98 -12.46
C ILE A 464 -0.53 -17.61 -12.85
N VAL A 465 -1.41 -16.72 -13.29
CA VAL A 465 -1.10 -15.36 -13.72
C VAL A 465 -1.88 -14.35 -12.88
N LEU A 466 -1.55 -13.07 -13.03
CA LEU A 466 -2.42 -11.98 -12.64
C LEU A 466 -3.44 -11.69 -13.74
N TRP A 467 -4.68 -11.46 -13.33
CA TRP A 467 -5.77 -11.03 -14.19
C TRP A 467 -6.69 -10.07 -13.45
N ASN A 468 -7.40 -9.19 -14.16
CA ASN A 468 -8.49 -8.38 -13.60
C ASN A 468 -9.41 -9.27 -12.76
N CYS A 469 -9.63 -8.90 -11.50
CA CYS A 469 -10.57 -9.60 -10.66
C CYS A 469 -11.99 -9.51 -11.27
N ASN A 470 -12.68 -10.63 -11.42
CA ASN A 470 -14.01 -10.68 -12.07
C ASN A 470 -15.05 -11.49 -11.28
N GLY A 471 -14.67 -12.01 -10.10
CA GLY A 471 -15.56 -12.78 -9.23
C GLY A 471 -15.93 -14.18 -9.75
N GLY A 472 -15.37 -14.59 -10.89
CA GLY A 472 -15.57 -15.89 -11.51
C GLY A 472 -14.99 -17.04 -10.69
N ASP A 473 -15.59 -18.22 -10.85
CA ASP A 473 -15.19 -19.42 -10.08
C ASP A 473 -13.74 -19.86 -10.33
N ASN A 474 -13.05 -19.39 -11.37
CA ASN A 474 -11.63 -19.68 -11.62
C ASN A 474 -10.70 -18.86 -10.73
N GLN A 475 -11.15 -17.72 -10.20
CA GLN A 475 -10.38 -16.84 -9.31
C GLN A 475 -10.66 -17.10 -7.83
N ARG A 476 -11.47 -18.12 -7.51
CA ARG A 476 -11.72 -18.54 -6.13
C ARG A 476 -10.70 -19.57 -5.69
N PHE A 477 -10.00 -19.30 -4.61
CA PHE A 477 -8.99 -20.14 -3.99
C PHE A 477 -9.24 -20.32 -2.50
N VAL A 478 -8.81 -21.48 -1.99
CA VAL A 478 -8.76 -21.78 -0.57
C VAL A 478 -7.33 -22.14 -0.18
N LEU A 479 -6.85 -21.59 0.94
CA LEU A 479 -5.60 -22.01 1.56
C LEU A 479 -5.95 -23.04 2.65
N THR A 480 -5.64 -24.31 2.40
CA THR A 480 -5.97 -25.41 3.33
C THR A 480 -4.79 -26.36 3.46
N GLY A 481 -4.38 -26.67 4.70
CA GLY A 481 -3.20 -27.49 4.96
C GLY A 481 -1.91 -26.93 4.35
N GLY A 482 -1.80 -25.60 4.29
CA GLY A 482 -0.70 -24.89 3.62
C GLY A 482 -0.78 -24.89 2.09
N THR A 483 -1.70 -25.62 1.46
CA THR A 483 -1.80 -25.67 0.00
C THR A 483 -2.84 -24.67 -0.51
N LEU A 484 -2.47 -23.87 -1.51
CA LEU A 484 -3.39 -22.96 -2.18
C LEU A 484 -4.07 -23.70 -3.34
N ARG A 485 -5.40 -23.76 -3.36
CA ARG A 485 -6.16 -24.60 -4.30
C ARG A 485 -7.33 -23.83 -4.91
N PRO A 486 -7.68 -24.03 -6.19
CA PRO A 486 -8.94 -23.54 -6.71
C PRO A 486 -10.11 -24.11 -5.88
N ALA A 487 -11.03 -23.26 -5.44
CA ALA A 487 -12.11 -23.62 -4.53
C ALA A 487 -13.01 -24.73 -5.09
N ASN A 488 -13.18 -24.76 -6.42
CA ASN A 488 -13.98 -25.76 -7.15
C ASN A 488 -13.15 -26.89 -7.80
N ALA A 489 -11.84 -26.97 -7.56
CA ALA A 489 -10.98 -28.05 -8.05
C ALA A 489 -9.88 -28.39 -7.03
N GLN A 490 -10.29 -28.79 -5.81
CA GLN A 490 -9.38 -28.99 -4.66
C GLN A 490 -8.47 -30.23 -4.76
N THR A 491 -8.54 -30.98 -5.86
CA THR A 491 -7.53 -32.00 -6.23
C THR A 491 -6.30 -31.38 -6.89
N LEU A 492 -6.38 -30.09 -7.26
CA LEU A 492 -5.27 -29.30 -7.81
C LEU A 492 -4.74 -28.32 -6.77
N CYS A 493 -3.43 -28.15 -6.78
CA CYS A 493 -2.68 -27.26 -5.91
C CYS A 493 -1.87 -26.30 -6.80
N VAL A 494 -1.80 -25.03 -6.40
CA VAL A 494 -0.79 -24.10 -6.93
C VAL A 494 0.57 -24.67 -6.57
N THR A 495 1.38 -24.92 -7.59
CA THR A 495 2.62 -25.68 -7.52
C THR A 495 3.66 -24.96 -8.37
N PRO A 496 4.88 -24.74 -7.89
CA PRO A 496 5.94 -24.27 -8.77
C PRO A 496 6.24 -25.34 -9.85
N ALA A 497 6.36 -24.91 -11.09
CA ALA A 497 6.57 -25.80 -12.23
C ALA A 497 7.90 -26.57 -12.09
N GLY A 498 7.87 -27.86 -12.46
CA GLY A 498 9.00 -28.78 -12.30
C GLY A 498 8.97 -29.58 -10.98
N THR A 499 9.84 -30.58 -10.88
CA THR A 499 9.91 -31.48 -9.71
C THR A 499 10.87 -31.01 -8.61
N ASP A 500 11.71 -30.00 -8.89
CA ASP A 500 12.66 -29.38 -7.96
C ASP A 500 12.63 -27.86 -8.18
N PRO A 501 11.72 -27.14 -7.51
CA PRO A 501 11.42 -25.76 -7.85
C PRO A 501 12.58 -24.81 -7.52
N THR A 502 13.05 -24.09 -8.54
CA THR A 502 14.15 -23.12 -8.43
C THR A 502 13.64 -21.69 -8.37
N LEU A 503 14.54 -20.74 -8.13
CA LEU A 503 14.29 -19.32 -8.38
C LEU A 503 13.81 -19.11 -9.82
N GLY A 504 12.76 -18.30 -9.98
CA GLY A 504 12.08 -18.03 -11.24
C GLY A 504 11.10 -19.11 -11.69
N ALA A 505 10.96 -20.22 -10.96
CA ALA A 505 9.99 -21.27 -11.31
C ALA A 505 8.57 -20.69 -11.33
N LYS A 506 7.90 -20.76 -12.48
CA LYS A 506 6.53 -20.26 -12.64
C LYS A 506 5.56 -21.10 -11.84
N LEU A 507 4.56 -20.48 -11.23
CA LEU A 507 3.51 -21.19 -10.51
C LEU A 507 2.47 -21.70 -11.52
N VAL A 508 2.08 -22.96 -11.38
CA VAL A 508 1.10 -23.67 -12.23
C VAL A 508 0.12 -24.44 -11.35
N LEU A 509 -1.00 -24.89 -11.91
CA LEU A 509 -1.83 -25.93 -11.29
C LEU A 509 -1.19 -27.30 -11.49
N ALA A 510 -1.16 -28.12 -10.45
CA ALA A 510 -0.81 -29.54 -10.56
C ALA A 510 -1.61 -30.38 -9.56
N ALA A 511 -1.73 -31.68 -9.81
CA ALA A 511 -2.36 -32.59 -8.85
C ALA A 511 -1.71 -32.47 -7.47
N CYS A 512 -2.52 -32.32 -6.43
CA CYS A 512 -2.03 -32.27 -5.07
C CYS A 512 -1.36 -33.60 -4.70
N ASN A 513 -0.09 -33.57 -4.30
CA ASN A 513 0.73 -34.73 -3.97
C ASN A 513 1.27 -34.72 -2.53
N GLY A 514 0.93 -33.68 -1.74
CA GLY A 514 1.35 -33.55 -0.34
C GLY A 514 2.82 -33.16 -0.14
N SER A 515 3.55 -32.84 -1.20
CA SER A 515 4.94 -32.36 -1.09
C SER A 515 5.02 -30.97 -0.46
N ALA A 516 6.17 -30.67 0.17
CA ALA A 516 6.46 -29.33 0.67
C ALA A 516 6.48 -28.27 -0.44
N ALA A 517 6.72 -28.68 -1.69
CA ALA A 517 6.71 -27.77 -2.83
C ALA A 517 5.32 -27.19 -3.12
N GLN A 518 4.24 -27.82 -2.64
CA GLN A 518 2.87 -27.34 -2.80
C GLN A 518 2.36 -26.57 -1.57
N ARG A 519 3.18 -26.41 -0.52
CA ARG A 519 2.80 -25.74 0.72
C ARG A 519 3.41 -24.34 0.79
N TYR A 520 2.59 -23.39 1.22
CA TYR A 520 2.89 -21.98 1.39
C TYR A 520 2.50 -21.53 2.79
N ALA A 521 3.43 -20.87 3.48
CA ALA A 521 3.17 -20.13 4.70
C ALA A 521 2.80 -18.69 4.34
N ALA A 522 1.60 -18.26 4.73
CA ALA A 522 1.20 -16.85 4.67
C ALA A 522 1.76 -16.15 5.92
N GLU A 523 2.71 -15.24 5.72
CA GLU A 523 3.45 -14.58 6.80
C GLU A 523 3.59 -13.07 6.53
N PRO A 524 3.89 -12.23 7.54
CA PRO A 524 4.19 -10.81 7.31
C PRO A 524 5.31 -10.64 6.27
N HIS A 525 5.36 -9.49 5.62
CA HIS A 525 6.44 -9.17 4.68
C HIS A 525 7.81 -9.25 5.38
N GLN A 526 8.73 -9.99 4.79
CA GLN A 526 10.11 -10.11 5.25
C GLN A 526 11.06 -10.03 4.07
N ALA A 527 12.02 -9.11 4.14
CA ALA A 527 13.07 -8.99 3.14
C ALA A 527 14.23 -9.95 3.46
N ALA A 528 14.68 -10.68 2.44
CA ALA A 528 15.92 -11.45 2.48
C ALA A 528 17.08 -10.50 2.74
N VAL A 529 17.98 -10.91 3.62
CA VAL A 529 19.13 -10.11 4.02
C VAL A 529 20.36 -10.64 3.28
N PHE A 530 20.92 -9.81 2.41
CA PHE A 530 22.16 -10.10 1.70
C PHE A 530 23.33 -9.60 2.52
N THR A 531 24.25 -10.51 2.82
CA THR A 531 25.33 -10.26 3.78
C THR A 531 26.67 -10.55 3.12
N GLU A 532 27.68 -9.73 3.44
CA GLU A 532 29.06 -10.14 3.17
C GLU A 532 29.38 -11.46 3.86
N LEU A 533 30.12 -12.33 3.18
CA LEU A 533 30.64 -13.57 3.76
C LEU A 533 32.16 -13.39 3.93
N LYS A 534 32.64 -13.27 5.16
CA LYS A 534 34.04 -12.98 5.50
C LYS A 534 34.81 -14.23 5.89
N ALA A 535 35.90 -14.52 5.21
CA ALA A 535 36.78 -15.64 5.52
C ALA A 535 37.33 -15.52 6.96
N GLY A 536 37.19 -16.56 7.77
CA GLY A 536 37.58 -16.53 9.19
C GLY A 536 39.09 -16.38 9.44
N ASN A 537 39.94 -16.67 8.45
CA ASN A 537 41.40 -16.53 8.58
C ASN A 537 41.92 -15.14 8.19
N THR A 538 41.31 -14.47 7.21
CA THR A 538 41.82 -13.20 6.65
C THR A 538 40.87 -12.02 6.80
N GLY A 539 39.59 -12.26 7.14
CA GLY A 539 38.55 -11.23 7.15
C GLY A 539 38.14 -10.72 5.76
N LYS A 540 38.67 -11.30 4.68
CA LYS A 540 38.33 -10.95 3.29
C LYS A 540 36.95 -11.46 2.90
N CYS A 541 36.27 -10.74 2.02
CA CYS A 541 34.93 -11.05 1.58
C CYS A 541 34.92 -12.03 0.39
N LEU A 542 33.92 -12.91 0.35
CA LEU A 542 33.58 -13.73 -0.80
C LEU A 542 33.12 -12.81 -1.94
N ASP A 543 33.86 -12.76 -3.03
CA ASP A 543 33.76 -11.74 -4.06
C ASP A 543 33.58 -12.36 -5.44
N ILE A 544 32.61 -11.90 -6.22
CA ILE A 544 32.54 -12.22 -7.65
C ILE A 544 33.57 -11.36 -8.37
N ASN A 545 34.55 -12.01 -9.00
CA ASN A 545 35.68 -11.35 -9.64
C ASN A 545 35.22 -10.24 -10.61
N ALA A 546 35.69 -9.02 -10.35
CA ALA A 546 35.35 -7.80 -11.09
C ALA A 546 33.83 -7.49 -11.17
N GLY A 547 33.00 -8.14 -10.37
CA GLY A 547 31.54 -8.03 -10.42
C GLY A 547 30.91 -8.49 -11.73
N SER A 548 31.61 -9.32 -12.52
CA SER A 548 31.13 -9.84 -13.80
C SER A 548 30.06 -10.92 -13.60
N MET A 549 28.88 -10.75 -14.20
CA MET A 549 27.76 -11.69 -14.11
C MET A 549 27.74 -12.67 -15.30
N ALA A 550 28.91 -13.22 -15.66
CA ALA A 550 29.02 -14.27 -16.67
C ALA A 550 29.14 -15.64 -16.00
N ASN A 551 28.49 -16.65 -16.58
CA ASN A 551 28.61 -18.05 -16.12
C ASN A 551 30.09 -18.47 -16.08
N GLY A 552 30.50 -19.09 -14.97
CA GLY A 552 31.87 -19.54 -14.72
C GLY A 552 32.81 -18.47 -14.17
N THR A 553 32.36 -17.23 -13.99
CA THR A 553 33.17 -16.16 -13.37
C THR A 553 33.69 -16.63 -12.01
N ALA A 554 34.97 -16.41 -11.76
CA ALA A 554 35.61 -16.85 -10.53
C ALA A 554 35.09 -16.11 -9.31
N VAL A 555 35.01 -16.84 -8.19
CA VAL A 555 34.79 -16.24 -6.88
C VAL A 555 36.11 -16.22 -6.11
N LEU A 556 36.40 -15.09 -5.50
CA LEU A 556 37.67 -14.77 -4.85
C LEU A 556 37.43 -14.44 -3.37
N ALA A 557 38.51 -14.46 -2.60
CA ALA A 557 38.59 -13.77 -1.33
C ALA A 557 39.24 -12.42 -1.63
N TRP A 558 38.51 -11.33 -1.41
CA TRP A 558 38.97 -9.99 -1.74
C TRP A 558 38.71 -9.01 -0.59
N ASP A 559 39.38 -7.86 -0.63
CA ASP A 559 39.10 -6.77 0.30
C ASP A 559 37.60 -6.45 0.34
N CYS A 560 37.04 -6.33 1.54
CA CYS A 560 35.64 -5.99 1.71
C CYS A 560 35.41 -4.54 1.29
N THR A 561 34.63 -4.34 0.24
CA THR A 561 34.33 -3.04 -0.36
C THR A 561 32.92 -2.56 -0.05
N GLY A 562 32.04 -3.43 0.48
CA GLY A 562 30.62 -3.16 0.64
C GLY A 562 29.81 -3.23 -0.65
N ASN A 563 30.44 -3.52 -1.79
CA ASN A 563 29.79 -3.60 -3.09
C ASN A 563 28.81 -4.80 -3.19
N THR A 564 27.85 -4.71 -4.11
CA THR A 564 26.80 -5.73 -4.29
C THR A 564 27.34 -7.08 -4.77
N ASN A 565 28.50 -7.13 -5.41
CA ASN A 565 29.17 -8.37 -5.84
C ASN A 565 29.83 -9.15 -4.69
N GLN A 566 29.81 -8.62 -3.47
CA GLN A 566 30.35 -9.27 -2.25
C GLN A 566 29.27 -9.65 -1.25
N LYS A 567 27.99 -9.39 -1.57
CA LYS A 567 26.86 -9.65 -0.68
C LYS A 567 26.06 -10.83 -1.19
N TRP A 568 25.82 -11.79 -0.31
CA TRP A 568 25.22 -13.07 -0.65
C TRP A 568 24.02 -13.37 0.24
N PHE A 569 23.02 -14.03 -0.32
CA PHE A 569 21.91 -14.61 0.42
C PHE A 569 22.06 -16.13 0.41
N VAL A 570 22.36 -16.71 1.57
CA VAL A 570 22.37 -18.16 1.76
C VAL A 570 20.94 -18.60 2.02
N ASN A 571 20.30 -19.25 1.04
CA ASN A 571 18.97 -19.79 1.20
C ASN A 571 19.04 -21.11 1.99
N PRO A 572 18.56 -21.17 3.24
CA PRO A 572 18.69 -22.37 4.07
C PRO A 572 17.83 -23.54 3.59
N ALA A 573 16.75 -23.27 2.84
CA ALA A 573 15.86 -24.32 2.35
C ALA A 573 16.41 -24.99 1.07
N SER A 574 16.90 -24.20 0.11
CA SER A 574 17.47 -24.76 -1.13
C SER A 574 18.96 -25.10 -1.03
N GLY A 575 19.70 -24.47 -0.13
CA GLY A 575 21.17 -24.50 -0.07
C GLY A 575 21.84 -23.62 -1.14
N GLN A 576 21.09 -22.89 -1.95
CA GLN A 576 21.67 -21.97 -2.94
C GLN A 576 22.22 -20.71 -2.26
N VAL A 577 23.33 -20.19 -2.77
CA VAL A 577 23.97 -18.96 -2.28
C VAL A 577 23.88 -17.90 -3.38
N HIS A 578 22.88 -17.03 -3.29
CA HIS A 578 22.53 -16.04 -4.32
C HIS A 578 23.36 -14.77 -4.20
N SER A 579 23.73 -14.17 -5.33
CA SER A 579 24.39 -12.87 -5.38
C SER A 579 23.40 -11.71 -5.25
N LEU A 580 23.74 -10.65 -4.51
CA LEU A 580 22.96 -9.40 -4.53
C LEU A 580 23.09 -8.65 -5.86
N LYS A 581 24.24 -8.79 -6.55
CA LYS A 581 24.49 -8.10 -7.83
C LYS A 581 23.49 -8.51 -8.91
N ASP A 582 23.16 -9.80 -8.96
CA ASP A 582 22.05 -10.37 -9.72
C ASP A 582 21.60 -11.67 -9.02
N PRO A 583 20.41 -11.69 -8.39
CA PRO A 583 19.91 -12.86 -7.68
C PRO A 583 19.70 -14.10 -8.55
N ASN A 584 19.71 -13.96 -9.88
CA ASN A 584 19.69 -15.09 -10.82
C ASN A 584 21.01 -15.87 -10.85
N PHE A 585 22.07 -15.41 -10.19
CA PHE A 585 23.36 -16.09 -10.12
C PHE A 585 23.65 -16.63 -8.71
N CYS A 586 24.18 -17.84 -8.70
CA CYS A 586 24.47 -18.63 -7.50
C CYS A 586 25.95 -18.99 -7.43
N LEU A 587 26.48 -19.18 -6.22
CA LEU A 587 27.76 -19.83 -6.02
C LEU A 587 27.73 -21.22 -6.66
N ASP A 588 28.81 -21.57 -7.34
CA ASP A 588 28.97 -22.78 -8.15
C ASP A 588 30.29 -23.47 -7.82
N ASN A 589 30.23 -24.77 -7.53
CA ASN A 589 31.42 -25.58 -7.31
C ASN A 589 32.07 -26.03 -8.63
N ARG A 590 31.59 -25.55 -9.78
CA ARG A 590 32.05 -25.85 -11.14
C ARG A 590 31.84 -27.29 -11.59
N GLY A 591 30.94 -28.01 -10.94
CA GLY A 591 30.64 -29.41 -11.27
C GLY A 591 31.80 -30.38 -11.01
N THR A 592 32.79 -29.99 -10.20
CA THR A 592 33.97 -30.81 -9.89
C THR A 592 33.95 -31.32 -8.45
N THR A 593 34.49 -32.52 -8.24
CA THR A 593 34.70 -33.12 -6.92
C THR A 593 36.16 -33.04 -6.44
N ALA A 594 37.06 -32.47 -7.25
CA ALA A 594 38.48 -32.43 -6.94
C ALA A 594 38.82 -31.31 -5.95
N ALA A 595 39.53 -31.66 -4.87
CA ALA A 595 40.11 -30.70 -3.93
C ALA A 595 41.11 -29.77 -4.64
N GLY A 596 41.14 -28.49 -4.25
CA GLY A 596 41.94 -27.45 -4.89
C GLY A 596 41.28 -26.79 -6.11
N SER A 597 40.16 -27.33 -6.60
CA SER A 597 39.42 -26.68 -7.68
C SER A 597 38.84 -25.34 -7.22
N GLY A 598 38.82 -24.35 -8.13
CA GLY A 598 38.16 -23.07 -7.87
C GLY A 598 36.64 -23.20 -7.74
N VAL A 599 36.04 -22.20 -7.11
CA VAL A 599 34.58 -21.98 -7.16
C VAL A 599 34.26 -20.79 -8.06
N GLY A 600 33.04 -20.70 -8.54
CA GLY A 600 32.59 -19.64 -9.44
C GLY A 600 31.15 -19.23 -9.17
N ILE A 601 30.59 -18.47 -10.10
CA ILE A 601 29.15 -18.26 -10.20
C ILE A 601 28.59 -18.90 -11.45
N TRP A 602 27.31 -19.26 -11.39
CA TRP A 602 26.54 -19.70 -12.54
C TRP A 602 25.09 -19.27 -12.38
N SER A 603 24.35 -19.17 -13.49
CA SER A 603 22.91 -18.96 -13.45
C SER A 603 22.25 -20.04 -12.60
N CYS A 604 21.43 -19.64 -11.63
CA CYS A 604 20.74 -20.53 -10.67
C CYS A 604 19.73 -21.50 -11.34
N LYS A 605 19.62 -21.46 -12.67
CA LYS A 605 18.68 -22.21 -13.53
C LYS A 605 19.10 -23.66 -13.78
N ASP A 606 20.33 -24.03 -13.43
CA ASP A 606 20.91 -25.35 -13.75
C ASP A 606 20.52 -26.45 -12.74
N GLY A 607 19.46 -26.22 -11.96
CA GLY A 607 18.90 -27.15 -10.97
C GLY A 607 18.27 -28.44 -11.54
N VAL A 608 18.50 -28.77 -12.81
CA VAL A 608 17.87 -29.90 -13.50
C VAL A 608 18.87 -31.05 -13.67
N GLY A 609 18.47 -32.27 -13.32
CA GLY A 609 19.25 -33.49 -13.60
C GLY A 609 20.43 -33.73 -12.63
N ALA A 610 21.50 -34.32 -13.15
CA ALA A 610 22.68 -34.74 -12.37
C ALA A 610 23.56 -33.56 -11.88
N TYR A 611 23.32 -32.35 -12.37
CA TYR A 611 24.17 -31.19 -12.12
C TYR A 611 23.67 -30.31 -10.98
N ARG A 612 22.39 -30.41 -10.56
CA ARG A 612 21.73 -29.50 -9.60
C ARG A 612 22.49 -29.19 -8.31
N ASP A 613 23.28 -30.15 -7.83
CA ASP A 613 23.92 -30.05 -6.53
C ASP A 613 25.18 -29.17 -6.57
N ASN A 614 25.72 -28.85 -7.77
CA ASN A 614 26.92 -28.02 -7.90
C ASN A 614 26.69 -26.57 -7.45
N LEU A 615 25.43 -26.12 -7.44
CA LEU A 615 24.98 -24.82 -6.97
C LEU A 615 24.47 -24.82 -5.52
N ARG A 616 24.55 -25.96 -4.82
CA ARG A 616 23.96 -26.14 -3.49
C ARG A 616 25.04 -26.42 -2.45
N PHE A 617 24.98 -25.65 -1.38
CA PHE A 617 25.93 -25.70 -0.28
C PHE A 617 25.17 -25.81 1.04
N ASP A 618 25.53 -26.81 1.84
CA ASP A 618 25.05 -26.89 3.22
C ASP A 618 25.87 -25.93 4.10
N SER A 619 25.17 -25.14 4.91
CA SER A 619 25.81 -24.30 5.92
C SER A 619 26.02 -25.10 7.20
N VAL A 620 27.28 -25.45 7.50
CA VAL A 620 27.63 -26.27 8.68
C VAL A 620 28.71 -25.57 9.49
N ALA A 621 28.33 -25.05 10.66
CA ALA A 621 29.21 -24.33 11.57
C ALA A 621 30.01 -23.20 10.87
N GLY A 622 29.32 -22.41 10.04
CA GLY A 622 29.92 -21.29 9.29
C GLY A 622 30.66 -21.69 8.00
N ALA A 623 30.77 -22.97 7.67
CA ALA A 623 31.31 -23.40 6.37
C ALA A 623 30.21 -23.58 5.33
N LEU A 624 30.55 -23.33 4.06
CA LEU A 624 29.74 -23.69 2.90
C LEU A 624 30.27 -25.00 2.33
N VAL A 625 29.49 -26.08 2.43
CA VAL A 625 29.87 -27.44 2.04
C VAL A 625 29.14 -27.83 0.75
N SER A 626 29.86 -28.05 -0.35
CA SER A 626 29.24 -28.45 -1.62
C SER A 626 28.49 -29.77 -1.47
N ARG A 627 27.23 -29.82 -1.92
CA ARG A 627 26.44 -31.06 -1.92
C ARG A 627 26.92 -32.09 -2.94
N VAL A 628 27.68 -31.67 -3.96
CA VAL A 628 28.30 -32.57 -4.95
C VAL A 628 29.55 -33.24 -4.38
N SER A 629 30.43 -32.46 -3.77
CA SER A 629 31.78 -32.93 -3.43
C SER A 629 31.99 -33.20 -1.94
N GLY A 630 31.12 -32.69 -1.07
CA GLY A 630 31.35 -32.67 0.39
C GLY A 630 32.51 -31.76 0.81
N LEU A 631 33.13 -31.03 -0.12
CA LEU A 631 34.26 -30.14 0.14
C LEU A 631 33.79 -28.77 0.62
N ARG A 632 34.63 -28.11 1.42
CA ARG A 632 34.36 -26.78 1.98
C ARG A 632 34.92 -25.70 1.08
N VAL A 633 34.11 -24.67 0.82
CA VAL A 633 34.57 -23.42 0.18
C VAL A 633 35.62 -22.79 1.07
N THR A 634 36.84 -22.68 0.56
CA THR A 634 38.07 -22.41 1.32
C THR A 634 38.79 -21.19 0.73
N ALA A 635 38.99 -20.18 1.57
CA ALA A 635 39.78 -18.99 1.26
C ALA A 635 41.28 -19.32 1.16
N PRO A 636 42.08 -18.51 0.43
CA PRO A 636 43.53 -18.66 0.43
C PRO A 636 44.12 -18.42 1.83
N GLY A 637 45.30 -18.98 2.07
CA GLY A 637 45.98 -18.90 3.38
C GLY A 637 46.31 -17.47 3.84
N GLY A 638 46.41 -16.51 2.91
CA GLY A 638 46.63 -15.09 3.21
C GLY A 638 46.33 -14.20 2.01
N GLY A 639 46.02 -12.92 2.28
CA GLY A 639 45.79 -11.90 1.27
C GLY A 639 44.53 -12.11 0.42
N ASN A 640 44.48 -11.44 -0.72
CA ASN A 640 43.46 -11.63 -1.74
C ASN A 640 43.85 -12.80 -2.65
N GLY A 641 42.88 -13.57 -3.13
CA GLY A 641 43.17 -14.69 -4.03
C GLY A 641 41.99 -15.59 -4.33
N ALA A 642 42.26 -16.66 -5.07
CA ALA A 642 41.25 -17.61 -5.50
C ALA A 642 40.63 -18.35 -4.32
N VAL A 643 39.30 -18.43 -4.30
CA VAL A 643 38.58 -19.34 -3.41
C VAL A 643 38.50 -20.69 -4.07
N THR A 644 38.86 -21.72 -3.32
CA THR A 644 38.88 -23.11 -3.79
C THR A 644 37.92 -23.95 -2.96
N GLN A 645 37.79 -25.24 -3.27
CA GLN A 645 37.11 -26.21 -2.44
C GLN A 645 38.11 -27.24 -1.90
N GLN A 646 38.09 -27.50 -0.60
CA GLN A 646 39.06 -28.37 0.08
C GLN A 646 38.38 -29.33 1.06
N ALA A 647 39.05 -30.44 1.38
CA ALA A 647 38.60 -31.33 2.44
C ALA A 647 38.60 -30.60 3.79
N ALA A 648 37.70 -30.99 4.70
CA ALA A 648 37.65 -30.39 6.02
C ALA A 648 39.00 -30.54 6.74
N ASN A 649 39.60 -29.43 7.15
CA ASN A 649 40.93 -29.39 7.78
C ASN A 649 40.96 -28.59 9.10
N GLY A 650 39.80 -28.10 9.55
CA GLY A 650 39.64 -27.38 10.82
C GLY A 650 40.20 -25.95 10.84
N THR A 651 40.70 -25.44 9.71
CA THR A 651 41.22 -24.07 9.63
C THR A 651 40.10 -23.04 9.52
N SER A 652 40.32 -21.84 10.06
CA SER A 652 39.35 -20.73 9.95
C SER A 652 39.16 -20.23 8.51
N GLY A 653 40.05 -20.59 7.58
CA GLY A 653 39.89 -20.32 6.14
C GLY A 653 38.76 -21.10 5.48
N GLN A 654 38.18 -22.09 6.16
CA GLN A 654 37.00 -22.84 5.70
C GLN A 654 35.69 -22.32 6.30
N THR A 655 35.75 -21.24 7.07
CA THR A 655 34.59 -20.61 7.70
C THR A 655 34.36 -19.22 7.12
N TRP A 656 33.09 -18.87 6.93
CA TRP A 656 32.63 -17.62 6.36
C TRP A 656 31.64 -16.97 7.34
N ALA A 657 32.13 -15.95 8.05
CA ALA A 657 31.35 -15.22 9.04
C ALA A 657 30.56 -14.07 8.38
N PRO A 658 29.37 -13.70 8.89
CA PRO A 658 28.61 -12.58 8.36
C PRO A 658 29.33 -11.25 8.56
N GLY A 659 29.34 -10.41 7.53
CA GLY A 659 29.85 -9.04 7.52
C GLY A 659 28.74 -7.99 7.33
N ALA A 660 29.00 -6.95 6.54
CA ALA A 660 28.01 -5.90 6.29
C ALA A 660 26.79 -6.45 5.55
N ALA A 661 25.61 -6.21 6.11
CA ALA A 661 24.33 -6.69 5.59
C ALA A 661 23.51 -5.57 4.97
N VAL A 662 22.74 -5.89 3.93
CA VAL A 662 21.76 -4.99 3.29
C VAL A 662 20.53 -5.86 2.97
N PRO A 663 19.30 -5.44 3.36
CA PRO A 663 18.10 -6.13 2.89
C PRO A 663 18.03 -6.03 1.36
N LEU A 664 17.40 -7.00 0.68
CA LEU A 664 17.09 -6.80 -0.74
C LEU A 664 16.09 -5.65 -0.84
N GLY A 665 16.60 -4.44 -1.14
CA GLY A 665 15.76 -3.33 -1.57
C GLY A 665 15.00 -3.78 -2.80
N PHE A 666 13.75 -3.33 -2.91
CA PHE A 666 12.77 -3.61 -3.97
C PHE A 666 13.37 -4.15 -5.27
N SER A 667 12.72 -5.19 -5.83
CA SER A 667 13.18 -5.96 -7.00
C SER A 667 14.08 -5.15 -7.97
N PRO A 668 15.33 -5.57 -8.21
CA PRO A 668 16.22 -4.90 -9.17
C PRO A 668 15.75 -5.06 -10.63
N ILE A 669 14.63 -5.76 -10.85
CA ILE A 669 14.05 -5.97 -12.17
C ILE A 669 13.29 -4.68 -12.55
N PRO A 670 13.67 -3.98 -13.62
CA PRO A 670 12.91 -2.85 -14.15
C PRO A 670 11.48 -3.30 -14.44
N TYR A 671 10.52 -2.42 -14.16
CA TYR A 671 9.11 -2.61 -14.52
C TYR A 671 8.94 -2.97 -16.02
N ASP A 672 9.88 -2.50 -16.85
CA ASP A 672 9.87 -2.62 -18.31
C ASP A 672 10.58 -3.90 -18.83
N ALA A 673 10.88 -4.87 -17.96
CA ALA A 673 11.45 -6.16 -18.37
C ALA A 673 10.43 -7.13 -19.00
N TYR A 674 9.24 -6.65 -19.38
CA TYR A 674 8.16 -7.43 -20.00
C TYR A 674 7.77 -6.90 -21.37
#